data_AF-A0A2K8XAS4-F1
#
_entry.id   AF-A0A2K8XAS4-F1
#
_cell.length_a   1.000
_cell.length_b   1.000
_cell.length_c   1.000
_cell.angle_alpha   90.00
_cell.angle_beta   90.00
_cell.angle_gamma   90.00
#
_symmetry.space_group_name_H-M   'P 1'
#
loop_
_entity.id
_entity.type
_entity.pdbx_description
1 polymer ?
#
loop_
_entity_poly.entity_id
_entity_poly.type
_entity_poly.pdbx_seq_one_letter_code
_entity_poly.pdbx_strand_id
1 'polypeptide(L)'
;MDDLIQNFTKSLQTGYVDKSVLSNLNYQPELLVNQKNPPKKVLSTILHELENCNEFFISVAFVTTSGVATIINKLKELEDREIQGKILVSQYLNFTQPEALKRLSQFQNIDLKIAITGNAHTKGYIFKSKEHYNLIVGSSNLTAQALSTNKEWNIKVSALNKSGIVEKLLREFHSDFEEGTPVTAAYILAYEKIYQSQFLLNQKNKLESSVESQPLISPNSMQIEALENLQNLRAERKNKALIISATGTGKTYLSAFDAKAFNPKKLLFVVHRLTIAKDSLNTFRNVFGNDKTMGLYSGNRRELDCDFVFSTIQTISKVNHLENFARDHFDYIIIDETHRSGADSYLRLIEHFEPNFLLGMTATPERTDGNDIFQLFDHNIAYEIRLSRAMEEEMLSSFHYFGVTDLSIDNSEVDKKSEFNYLVSDERVKRIIEQAKFYGSDNGITRGLIFCSRKNEAIELSELFNSRGFKTVALTGDSLEKERAKSIEKLETDNLSEKLDYIFTVDIFNEGIDIPKINQIIMLRPTESAIIFIQQLGRGLRKVEGKGYLTVIDFIGNYENNYLIPIALYGDTSYNKDSLRKLITEGSRMLPGASTINFDQITKERIFESIDSANMQLLSDLKKDYNLLKFKLGRTPMMMDFIEHGSRDPFLFVDYANSYYNFTVKVKKTAKEALSKQQVKLLELFSKEINNSKRLEESLIIKLLIESGDLSVKKLKELVLNKYGYYISDETIKSCVSNLNFEFVREKKAGKMLSAKEIYDLEILSLENGNFVLSKEFAVHLSQTDFKHFLLDSADYSIYEFDRLFDAAEWQNGFVLYRKYSRKDVFRILNVTENPVAQNVGGYLVSADNEHCPIFVNYHKEEHISESTKYEDEFVNHKEFDWMSKSNRKLSSNDVRSILGHNGPIRLPLFIKKNNDEGMDFYYMGEVIPELNQVEQTTMSNDSGKQLPVVKIRFNLADPVTDNMYNYLQEVAVVKSVKPEKTSKVIPIQQLLSFEEKLKNPLPLYDFYAAAGTFSNLQSVKDFTLIEGPENSSKNDYFACRIIGESMNRVIPNDSICLFKPYTGGSRNGKIVLVENMDIQDPDFNSAFTIKTYSSEKSVSEETWGHTSIVLRPNSFDKSYQNIIITEEDATEMRVVGEFVEILKE
;
A
#
# COMPACT_ATOMS: atom_id res chain seq x y z
N MET A 1 -21.28 35.30 -17.06
CA MET A 1 -20.37 36.42 -16.72
C MET A 1 -20.87 37.17 -15.47
N ASP A 2 -22.16 37.49 -15.36
CA ASP A 2 -22.72 38.14 -14.16
C ASP A 2 -22.60 37.28 -12.88
N ASP A 3 -22.86 35.97 -12.96
CA ASP A 3 -22.71 35.06 -11.79
C ASP A 3 -21.25 34.91 -11.33
N LEU A 4 -20.28 34.93 -12.26
CA LEU A 4 -18.86 34.86 -11.93
C LEU A 4 -18.43 36.12 -11.16
N ILE A 5 -18.84 37.30 -11.65
CA ILE A 5 -18.53 38.58 -10.99
C ILE A 5 -19.18 38.62 -9.61
N GLN A 6 -20.41 38.12 -9.47
CA GLN A 6 -21.09 38.05 -8.20
C GLN A 6 -20.37 37.11 -7.21
N ASN A 7 -19.93 35.93 -7.68
CA ASN A 7 -19.14 35.00 -6.88
C ASN A 7 -17.81 35.61 -6.43
N PHE A 8 -17.06 36.26 -7.33
CA PHE A 8 -15.84 36.98 -6.99
C PHE A 8 -16.08 38.10 -5.99
N THR A 9 -17.16 38.87 -6.15
CA THR A 9 -17.50 39.97 -5.24
C THR A 9 -17.77 39.45 -3.83
N LYS A 10 -18.53 38.35 -3.70
CA LYS A 10 -18.75 37.68 -2.42
C LYS A 10 -17.44 37.16 -1.84
N SER A 11 -16.57 36.53 -2.63
CA SER A 11 -15.29 35.99 -2.16
C SER A 11 -14.33 37.09 -1.69
N LEU A 12 -14.31 38.24 -2.37
CA LEU A 12 -13.57 39.42 -1.91
C LEU A 12 -14.13 39.96 -0.60
N GLN A 13 -15.46 40.03 -0.47
CA GLN A 13 -16.10 40.46 0.78
C GLN A 13 -15.74 39.51 1.92
N THR A 14 -15.78 38.19 1.71
CA THR A 14 -15.39 37.19 2.72
C THR A 14 -13.94 37.34 3.14
N GLY A 15 -13.03 37.43 2.17
CA GLY A 15 -11.59 37.40 2.43
C GLY A 15 -11.01 38.71 2.97
N TYR A 16 -11.55 39.86 2.59
CA TYR A 16 -10.99 41.18 2.93
C TYR A 16 -11.84 42.00 3.90
N VAL A 17 -13.14 41.70 4.06
CA VAL A 17 -14.07 42.55 4.82
C VAL A 17 -14.72 41.79 5.98
N ASP A 18 -15.38 40.66 5.71
CA ASP A 18 -16.18 39.94 6.70
C ASP A 18 -16.22 38.43 6.41
N LYS A 19 -15.51 37.65 7.22
CA LYS A 19 -15.43 36.20 7.13
C LYS A 19 -16.78 35.46 7.26
N SER A 20 -17.82 36.11 7.77
CA SER A 20 -19.14 35.49 7.95
C SER A 20 -19.96 35.42 6.65
N VAL A 21 -19.53 36.16 5.62
CA VAL A 21 -20.18 36.15 4.30
C VAL A 21 -19.85 34.83 3.59
N LEU A 22 -20.89 34.09 3.20
CA LEU A 22 -20.75 32.86 2.43
C LEU A 22 -20.36 33.17 0.99
N SER A 23 -19.26 32.57 0.52
CA SER A 23 -18.74 32.74 -0.84
C SER A 23 -18.02 31.49 -1.33
N ASN A 24 -17.67 31.47 -2.62
CA ASN A 24 -16.95 30.34 -3.20
C ASN A 24 -15.49 30.34 -2.73
N LEU A 25 -15.07 29.25 -2.10
CA LEU A 25 -13.72 29.04 -1.54
C LEU A 25 -12.62 29.17 -2.60
N ASN A 26 -12.88 28.76 -3.85
CA ASN A 26 -11.88 28.75 -4.91
C ASN A 26 -11.39 30.15 -5.30
N TYR A 27 -12.19 31.19 -5.02
CA TYR A 27 -11.87 32.59 -5.33
C TYR A 27 -11.54 33.43 -4.10
N GLN A 28 -11.60 32.84 -2.90
CA GLN A 28 -11.21 33.55 -1.68
C GLN A 28 -9.68 33.73 -1.65
N PRO A 29 -9.20 34.88 -1.16
CA PRO A 29 -7.77 35.04 -0.90
C PRO A 29 -7.35 34.09 0.22
N GLU A 30 -6.19 33.44 0.05
CA GLU A 30 -5.70 32.42 0.97
C GLU A 30 -4.27 32.73 1.42
N LEU A 31 -4.00 32.58 2.71
CA LEU A 31 -2.64 32.58 3.24
C LEU A 31 -2.05 31.17 3.11
N LEU A 32 -1.08 31.02 2.20
CA LEU A 32 -0.38 29.76 1.99
C LEU A 32 0.87 29.70 2.85
N VAL A 33 0.93 28.68 3.70
CA VAL A 33 2.02 28.40 4.64
C VAL A 33 2.35 26.92 4.63
N ASN A 34 3.60 26.59 4.95
CA ASN A 34 3.98 25.22 5.25
C ASN A 34 3.70 24.92 6.74
N GLN A 35 2.90 23.91 7.03
CA GLN A 35 2.53 23.47 8.38
C GLN A 35 2.60 21.96 8.49
N LYS A 36 3.07 21.47 9.65
CA LYS A 36 3.13 20.02 9.94
C LYS A 36 1.78 19.45 10.41
N ASN A 37 0.99 20.23 11.14
CA ASN A 37 -0.29 19.77 11.71
C ASN A 37 -1.35 20.89 11.73
N PRO A 38 -2.46 20.77 10.99
CA PRO A 38 -2.67 19.79 9.91
C PRO A 38 -1.61 19.96 8.80
N PRO A 39 -1.26 18.90 8.05
CA PRO A 39 -0.25 18.99 7.00
C PRO A 39 -0.72 19.92 5.88
N LYS A 40 0.01 21.02 5.67
CA LYS A 40 -0.23 21.98 4.58
C LYS A 40 1.10 22.34 3.93
N LYS A 41 1.12 22.38 2.60
CA LYS A 41 2.29 22.77 1.80
C LYS A 41 1.90 23.77 0.74
N VAL A 42 2.75 24.76 0.50
CA VAL A 42 2.63 25.68 -0.63
C VAL A 42 2.68 24.92 -1.97
N LEU A 43 3.49 23.84 -2.03
CA LEU A 43 3.60 22.94 -3.17
C LEU A 43 2.23 22.40 -3.60
N SER A 44 1.38 22.00 -2.65
CA SER A 44 0.06 21.41 -2.94
C SER A 44 -0.82 22.34 -3.75
N THR A 45 -0.81 23.63 -3.41
CA THR A 45 -1.54 24.68 -4.13
C THR A 45 -0.93 24.94 -5.49
N ILE A 46 0.41 25.05 -5.60
CA ILE A 46 1.09 25.26 -6.89
C ILE A 46 0.78 24.12 -7.87
N LEU A 47 0.83 22.87 -7.42
CA LEU A 47 0.52 21.70 -8.26
C LEU A 47 -0.93 21.73 -8.74
N HIS A 48 -1.87 22.12 -7.87
CA HIS A 48 -3.28 22.27 -8.22
C HIS A 48 -3.52 23.41 -9.23
N GLU A 49 -2.84 24.55 -9.07
CA GLU A 49 -2.97 25.66 -10.02
C GLU A 49 -2.34 25.33 -11.38
N LEU A 50 -1.20 24.61 -11.38
CA LEU A 50 -0.60 24.11 -12.63
C LEU A 50 -1.57 23.17 -13.36
N GLU A 51 -2.21 22.25 -12.65
CA GLU A 51 -3.16 21.29 -13.23
C GLU A 51 -4.36 21.96 -13.92
N ASN A 52 -4.84 23.08 -13.38
CA ASN A 52 -6.06 23.75 -13.84
C ASN A 52 -5.82 24.96 -14.76
N CYS A 53 -4.57 25.35 -14.98
CA CYS A 53 -4.26 26.51 -15.82
C CYS A 53 -4.35 26.23 -17.33
N ASN A 54 -4.44 27.31 -18.11
CA ASN A 54 -4.35 27.36 -19.57
C ASN A 54 -3.06 28.03 -20.05
N GLU A 55 -2.39 28.78 -19.17
CA GLU A 55 -1.10 29.43 -19.39
C GLU A 55 -0.51 29.75 -18.00
N PHE A 56 0.80 29.68 -17.85
CA PHE A 56 1.45 29.98 -16.56
C PHE A 56 2.70 30.85 -16.70
N PHE A 57 2.97 31.63 -15.67
CA PHE A 57 4.14 32.50 -15.60
C PHE A 57 4.78 32.35 -14.21
N ILE A 58 6.07 32.10 -14.16
CA ILE A 58 6.83 31.96 -12.92
C ILE A 58 7.98 32.96 -12.94
N SER A 59 8.05 33.83 -11.93
CA SER A 59 9.16 34.77 -11.74
C SER A 59 9.72 34.57 -10.33
N VAL A 60 10.88 33.90 -10.27
CA VAL A 60 11.49 33.51 -8.99
C VAL A 60 12.97 33.88 -8.97
N ALA A 61 13.44 34.35 -7.82
CA ALA A 61 14.84 34.72 -7.64
C ALA A 61 15.76 33.51 -7.82
N PHE A 62 15.38 32.37 -7.23
CA PHE A 62 16.21 31.16 -7.21
C PHE A 62 15.43 29.93 -7.65
N VAL A 63 16.11 29.07 -8.41
CA VAL A 63 15.62 27.73 -8.75
C VAL A 63 16.67 26.69 -8.39
N THR A 64 16.24 25.65 -7.68
CA THR A 64 17.07 24.46 -7.40
C THR A 64 16.57 23.26 -8.18
N THR A 65 17.45 22.30 -8.43
CA THR A 65 17.14 21.04 -9.10
C THR A 65 16.04 20.27 -8.35
N SER A 66 16.05 20.34 -7.01
CA SER A 66 15.01 19.76 -6.16
C SER A 66 13.66 20.45 -6.34
N GLY A 67 13.61 21.78 -6.46
CA GLY A 67 12.37 22.50 -6.72
C GLY A 67 11.76 22.10 -8.06
N VAL A 68 12.57 22.02 -9.12
CA VAL A 68 12.09 21.54 -10.43
C VAL A 68 11.58 20.10 -10.34
N ALA A 69 12.30 19.21 -9.64
CA ALA A 69 11.87 17.82 -9.46
C ALA A 69 10.49 17.69 -8.79
N THR A 70 10.11 18.61 -7.90
CA THR A 70 8.77 18.59 -7.27
C THR A 70 7.61 18.88 -8.24
N ILE A 71 7.84 19.57 -9.36
CA ILE A 71 6.80 19.98 -10.32
C ILE A 71 6.98 19.34 -11.71
N ILE A 72 8.04 18.56 -11.93
CA ILE A 72 8.46 18.09 -13.25
C ILE A 72 7.38 17.30 -14.00
N ASN A 73 6.62 16.45 -13.29
CA ASN A 73 5.51 15.70 -13.90
C ASN A 73 4.37 16.61 -14.34
N LYS A 74 4.03 17.63 -13.54
CA LYS A 74 3.00 18.60 -13.93
C LYS A 74 3.44 19.44 -15.13
N LEU A 75 4.73 19.81 -15.22
CA LEU A 75 5.26 20.45 -16.42
C LEU A 75 5.16 19.54 -17.66
N LYS A 76 5.38 18.24 -17.50
CA LYS A 76 5.21 17.26 -18.58
C LYS A 76 3.77 17.13 -19.04
N GLU A 77 2.83 16.99 -18.10
CA GLU A 77 1.40 16.96 -18.39
C GLU A 77 0.93 18.23 -19.12
N LEU A 78 1.49 19.40 -18.74
CA LEU A 78 1.20 20.66 -19.41
C LEU A 78 1.78 20.74 -20.83
N GLU A 79 2.96 20.16 -21.06
CA GLU A 79 3.53 20.03 -22.40
C GLU A 79 2.66 19.13 -23.29
N ASP A 80 2.21 17.99 -22.75
CA ASP A 80 1.35 17.04 -23.47
C ASP A 80 -0.04 17.66 -23.78
N ARG A 81 -0.48 18.64 -22.99
CA ARG A 81 -1.68 19.46 -23.21
C ARG A 81 -1.44 20.73 -24.03
N GLU A 82 -0.23 20.93 -24.54
CA GLU A 82 0.22 22.09 -25.33
C GLU A 82 0.07 23.45 -24.61
N ILE A 83 0.01 23.45 -23.27
CA ILE A 83 -0.14 24.67 -22.46
C ILE A 83 1.19 25.39 -22.35
N GLN A 84 1.21 26.67 -22.76
CA GLN A 84 2.42 27.48 -22.78
C GLN A 84 2.78 28.05 -21.40
N GLY A 85 4.08 28.09 -21.11
CA GLY A 85 4.66 28.62 -19.87
C GLY A 85 5.77 29.62 -20.12
N LYS A 86 5.91 30.61 -19.25
CA LYS A 86 7.07 31.53 -19.23
C LYS A 86 7.73 31.52 -17.87
N ILE A 87 9.03 31.25 -17.83
CA ILE A 87 9.77 31.20 -16.56
C ILE A 87 10.92 32.21 -16.62
N LEU A 88 10.88 33.17 -15.70
CA LEU A 88 11.97 34.09 -15.42
C LEU A 88 12.65 33.69 -14.12
N VAL A 89 13.96 33.46 -14.20
CA VAL A 89 14.81 33.21 -13.03
C VAL A 89 15.87 34.30 -12.90
N SER A 90 16.62 34.33 -11.81
CA SER A 90 17.67 35.34 -11.60
C SER A 90 19.05 34.71 -11.40
N GLN A 91 20.07 35.43 -11.86
CA GLN A 91 21.48 35.18 -11.52
C GLN A 91 21.88 35.84 -10.18
N TYR A 92 20.95 36.51 -9.49
CA TYR A 92 21.19 37.11 -8.18
C TYR A 92 21.85 36.10 -7.21
N LEU A 93 22.97 36.50 -6.61
CA LEU A 93 23.82 35.69 -5.72
C LEU A 93 24.34 34.37 -6.32
N ASN A 94 24.17 34.13 -7.62
CA ASN A 94 24.50 32.89 -8.32
C ASN A 94 23.92 31.63 -7.62
N PHE A 95 22.72 31.72 -7.03
CA PHE A 95 22.09 30.58 -6.34
C PHE A 95 21.30 29.65 -7.26
N THR A 96 20.84 30.14 -8.42
CA THR A 96 20.12 29.31 -9.40
C THR A 96 21.05 28.20 -9.90
N GLN A 97 20.60 26.94 -9.81
CA GLN A 97 21.44 25.78 -10.14
C GLN A 97 21.47 25.55 -11.66
N PRO A 98 22.65 25.39 -12.28
CA PRO A 98 22.75 25.11 -13.72
C PRO A 98 21.98 23.86 -14.16
N GLU A 99 21.97 22.81 -13.33
CA GLU A 99 21.22 21.59 -13.60
C GLU A 99 19.69 21.82 -13.59
N ALA A 100 19.20 22.72 -12.74
CA ALA A 100 17.78 23.11 -12.74
C ALA A 100 17.40 23.80 -14.06
N LEU A 101 18.28 24.63 -14.60
CA LEU A 101 18.09 25.25 -15.92
C LEU A 101 18.07 24.22 -17.04
N LYS A 102 18.97 23.24 -17.02
CA LYS A 102 18.99 22.12 -17.99
C LYS A 102 17.66 21.37 -17.97
N ARG A 103 17.14 21.07 -16.79
CA ARG A 103 15.85 20.39 -16.59
C ARG A 103 14.62 21.20 -16.98
N LEU A 104 14.65 22.53 -16.88
CA LEU A 104 13.55 23.35 -17.37
C LEU A 104 13.62 23.52 -18.91
N SER A 105 14.83 23.56 -19.47
CA SER A 105 15.05 23.74 -20.92
C SER A 105 14.67 22.51 -21.75
N GLN A 106 14.34 21.37 -21.13
CA GLN A 106 13.89 20.17 -21.85
C GLN A 106 12.46 20.27 -22.36
N PHE A 107 11.65 21.18 -21.79
CA PHE A 107 10.24 21.36 -22.13
C PHE A 107 10.09 22.36 -23.28
N GLN A 108 9.40 21.96 -24.35
CA GLN A 108 9.24 22.78 -25.56
C GLN A 108 8.19 23.88 -25.38
N ASN A 109 7.24 23.69 -24.47
CA ASN A 109 6.18 24.63 -24.14
C ASN A 109 6.62 25.73 -23.15
N ILE A 110 7.90 25.74 -22.72
CA ILE A 110 8.41 26.70 -21.73
C ILE A 110 9.41 27.67 -22.38
N ASP A 111 9.10 28.96 -22.32
CA ASP A 111 10.06 30.04 -22.63
C ASP A 111 10.83 30.40 -21.36
N LEU A 112 12.10 29.97 -21.30
CA LEU A 112 12.97 30.12 -20.14
C LEU A 112 13.99 31.25 -20.32
N LYS A 113 13.95 32.23 -19.43
CA LYS A 113 14.88 33.36 -19.40
C LYS A 113 15.48 33.58 -18.02
N ILE A 114 16.63 34.24 -17.99
CA ILE A 114 17.35 34.60 -16.77
C ILE A 114 17.70 36.09 -16.74
N ALA A 115 17.38 36.74 -15.64
CA ALA A 115 17.79 38.10 -15.34
C ALA A 115 19.25 38.11 -14.87
N ILE A 116 20.11 38.76 -15.64
CA ILE A 116 21.57 38.86 -15.38
C ILE A 116 21.98 40.19 -14.72
N THR A 117 21.13 41.20 -14.81
CA THR A 117 21.37 42.57 -14.31
C THR A 117 20.28 42.96 -13.32
N GLY A 118 20.65 43.69 -12.27
CA GLY A 118 19.73 44.16 -11.24
C GLY A 118 19.52 43.18 -10.07
N ASN A 119 18.77 43.63 -9.05
CA ASN A 119 18.44 42.85 -7.86
C ASN A 119 17.08 42.12 -8.06
N ALA A 120 16.94 41.35 -9.14
CA ALA A 120 15.73 40.59 -9.42
C ALA A 120 15.54 39.50 -8.35
N HIS A 121 14.64 39.78 -7.40
CA HIS A 121 14.35 38.96 -6.22
C HIS A 121 12.86 38.63 -6.07
N THR A 122 12.15 38.62 -7.19
CA THR A 122 10.72 38.29 -7.32
C THR A 122 10.44 36.86 -6.90
N LYS A 123 9.20 36.60 -6.44
CA LYS A 123 8.66 35.29 -6.07
C LYS A 123 7.17 35.28 -6.35
N GLY A 124 6.87 35.21 -7.64
CA GLY A 124 5.53 35.26 -8.18
C GLY A 124 5.24 34.02 -9.01
N TYR A 125 4.10 33.39 -8.76
CA TYR A 125 3.52 32.33 -9.58
C TYR A 125 2.16 32.81 -10.07
N ILE A 126 1.95 32.76 -11.37
CA ILE A 126 0.80 33.36 -12.04
C ILE A 126 0.20 32.29 -12.93
N PHE A 127 -1.07 31.98 -12.70
CA PHE A 127 -1.78 30.94 -13.43
C PHE A 127 -3.00 31.57 -14.08
N LYS A 128 -3.11 31.42 -15.40
CA LYS A 128 -4.25 31.90 -16.17
C LYS A 128 -5.22 30.75 -16.36
N SER A 129 -6.45 30.94 -15.94
CA SER A 129 -7.58 30.07 -16.25
C SER A 129 -8.40 30.68 -17.40
N LYS A 130 -9.45 30.00 -17.87
CA LYS A 130 -10.32 30.51 -18.95
C LYS A 130 -10.88 31.92 -18.68
N GLU A 131 -11.31 32.19 -17.44
CA GLU A 131 -12.06 33.42 -17.11
C GLU A 131 -11.39 34.32 -16.05
N HIS A 132 -10.29 33.86 -15.43
CA HIS A 132 -9.61 34.56 -14.33
C HIS A 132 -8.13 34.16 -14.23
N TYR A 133 -7.40 34.81 -13.34
CA TYR A 133 -6.03 34.50 -12.94
C TYR A 133 -5.98 34.12 -11.47
N ASN A 134 -5.11 33.18 -11.12
CA ASN A 134 -4.70 32.90 -9.75
C ASN A 134 -3.24 33.34 -9.58
N LEU A 135 -3.02 34.22 -8.60
CA LEU A 135 -1.75 34.89 -8.34
C LEU A 135 -1.25 34.43 -6.98
N ILE A 136 -0.03 33.88 -6.92
CA ILE A 136 0.64 33.54 -5.67
C ILE A 136 1.90 34.40 -5.55
N VAL A 137 1.95 35.26 -4.54
CA VAL A 137 3.08 36.16 -4.29
C VAL A 137 3.50 36.04 -2.82
N GLY A 138 4.80 35.94 -2.57
CA GLY A 138 5.30 35.82 -1.21
C GLY A 138 6.79 35.62 -1.10
N SER A 139 7.18 34.71 -0.20
CA SER A 139 8.58 34.42 0.13
C SER A 139 9.11 33.11 -0.47
N SER A 140 8.25 32.30 -1.11
CA SER A 140 8.64 30.98 -1.66
C SER A 140 9.34 31.07 -3.02
N ASN A 141 10.63 30.71 -3.06
CA ASN A 141 11.34 30.39 -4.30
C ASN A 141 10.97 28.99 -4.82
N LEU A 142 11.37 28.65 -6.05
CA LEU A 142 11.20 27.31 -6.61
C LEU A 142 12.30 26.38 -6.07
N THR A 143 12.19 26.07 -4.78
CA THR A 143 13.03 25.11 -4.06
C THR A 143 12.15 24.18 -3.25
N ALA A 144 12.50 22.89 -3.17
CA ALA A 144 11.65 21.90 -2.50
C ALA A 144 11.38 22.26 -1.02
N GLN A 145 12.36 22.87 -0.33
CA GLN A 145 12.23 23.34 1.05
C GLN A 145 11.28 24.53 1.18
N ALA A 146 11.41 25.55 0.32
CA ALA A 146 10.49 26.69 0.34
C ALA A 146 9.04 26.28 0.03
N LEU A 147 8.86 25.28 -0.84
CA LEU A 147 7.53 24.82 -1.19
C LEU A 147 6.90 23.85 -0.17
N SER A 148 7.68 23.29 0.77
CA SER A 148 7.20 22.18 1.61
C SER A 148 7.52 22.27 3.11
N THR A 149 8.66 22.83 3.52
CA THR A 149 9.15 22.72 4.91
C THR A 149 9.47 24.06 5.56
N ASN A 150 10.06 25.00 4.83
CA ASN A 150 10.43 26.30 5.37
C ASN A 150 9.20 27.08 5.81
N LYS A 151 9.36 27.92 6.83
CA LYS A 151 8.32 28.87 7.22
C LYS A 151 8.22 29.98 6.16
N GLU A 152 7.33 29.78 5.20
CA GLU A 152 7.07 30.73 4.12
C GLU A 152 5.69 31.36 4.30
N TRP A 153 5.57 32.64 3.93
CA TRP A 153 4.29 33.33 3.83
C TRP A 153 4.05 33.69 2.37
N ASN A 154 3.01 33.12 1.78
CA ASN A 154 2.53 33.51 0.47
C ASN A 154 1.05 33.83 0.52
N ILE A 155 0.63 34.74 -0.33
CA ILE A 155 -0.79 35.08 -0.49
C ILE A 155 -1.21 34.60 -1.87
N LYS A 156 -2.24 33.76 -1.90
CA LYS A 156 -3.00 33.43 -3.12
C LYS A 156 -4.13 34.43 -3.27
N VAL A 157 -4.24 35.00 -4.47
CA VAL A 157 -5.34 35.90 -4.85
C VAL A 157 -5.89 35.46 -6.20
N SER A 158 -7.18 35.20 -6.27
CA SER A 158 -7.89 35.04 -7.53
C SER A 158 -8.35 36.42 -8.03
N ALA A 159 -8.21 36.68 -9.32
CA ALA A 159 -8.61 37.96 -9.90
C ALA A 159 -9.06 37.81 -11.36
N LEU A 160 -10.10 38.54 -11.76
CA LEU A 160 -10.61 38.54 -13.13
C LEU A 160 -9.59 39.11 -14.12
N ASN A 161 -9.73 38.73 -15.40
CA ASN A 161 -8.80 39.10 -16.48
C ASN A 161 -8.56 40.61 -16.64
N LYS A 162 -9.57 41.45 -16.34
CA LYS A 162 -9.50 42.92 -16.45
C LYS A 162 -9.26 43.62 -15.11
N SER A 163 -8.88 42.87 -14.07
CA SER A 163 -8.60 43.46 -12.76
C SER A 163 -7.30 44.26 -12.78
N GLY A 164 -7.28 45.37 -12.03
CA GLY A 164 -6.11 46.25 -11.99
C GLY A 164 -4.85 45.58 -11.40
N ILE A 165 -5.00 44.54 -10.58
CA ILE A 165 -3.85 43.79 -10.03
C ILE A 165 -3.22 42.89 -11.09
N VAL A 166 -4.03 42.20 -11.90
CA VAL A 166 -3.54 41.35 -13.00
C VAL A 166 -2.82 42.19 -14.04
N GLU A 167 -3.40 43.34 -14.43
CA GLU A 167 -2.78 44.23 -15.43
C GLU A 167 -1.39 44.72 -14.97
N LYS A 168 -1.27 45.18 -13.72
CA LYS A 168 0.00 45.65 -13.17
C LYS A 168 1.03 44.53 -13.09
N LEU A 169 0.63 43.36 -12.61
CA LEU A 169 1.53 42.24 -12.35
C LEU A 169 2.02 41.59 -13.65
N LEU A 170 1.15 41.44 -14.65
CA LEU A 170 1.56 40.98 -15.99
C LEU A 170 2.45 42.00 -16.71
N ARG A 171 2.18 43.30 -16.56
CA ARG A 171 3.03 44.34 -17.13
C ARG A 171 4.45 44.29 -16.55
N GLU A 172 4.56 44.18 -15.22
CA GLU A 172 5.84 44.02 -14.54
C GLU A 172 6.56 42.75 -15.03
N PHE A 173 5.87 41.61 -15.02
CA PHE A 173 6.44 40.34 -15.48
C PHE A 173 6.93 40.43 -16.92
N HIS A 174 6.13 40.97 -17.85
CA HIS A 174 6.51 41.06 -19.25
C HIS A 174 7.69 42.01 -19.47
N SER A 175 7.75 43.13 -18.73
CA SER A 175 8.89 44.04 -18.77
C SER A 175 10.18 43.31 -18.37
N ASP A 176 10.18 42.66 -17.22
CA ASP A 176 11.35 41.91 -16.73
C ASP A 176 11.71 40.73 -17.65
N PHE A 177 10.70 40.06 -18.21
CA PHE A 177 10.88 38.92 -19.10
C PHE A 177 11.44 39.35 -20.47
N GLU A 178 11.09 40.53 -20.98
CA GLU A 178 11.65 41.06 -22.22
C GLU A 178 13.14 41.39 -22.06
N GLU A 179 13.54 41.96 -20.92
CA GLU A 179 14.94 42.23 -20.56
C GLU A 179 15.76 40.96 -20.24
N GLY A 180 15.07 39.87 -19.87
CA GLY A 180 15.68 38.59 -19.55
C GLY A 180 16.50 38.00 -20.71
N THR A 181 17.64 37.40 -20.38
CA THR A 181 18.49 36.68 -21.34
C THR A 181 17.94 35.27 -21.58
N PRO A 182 17.73 34.82 -22.83
CA PRO A 182 17.33 33.44 -23.11
C PRO A 182 18.33 32.40 -22.58
N VAL A 183 17.82 31.39 -21.89
CA VAL A 183 18.64 30.31 -21.32
C VAL A 183 18.94 29.28 -22.42
N THR A 184 20.05 29.46 -23.11
CA THR A 184 20.53 28.52 -24.13
C THR A 184 21.53 27.52 -23.55
N ALA A 185 21.77 26.39 -24.24
CA ALA A 185 22.82 25.44 -23.85
C ALA A 185 24.21 26.10 -23.71
N ALA A 186 24.54 27.05 -24.59
CA ALA A 186 25.77 27.83 -24.52
C ALA A 186 25.84 28.72 -23.27
N TYR A 187 24.72 29.37 -22.91
CA TYR A 187 24.62 30.15 -21.68
C TYR A 187 24.82 29.27 -20.44
N ILE A 188 24.14 28.12 -20.36
CA ILE A 188 24.25 27.20 -19.21
C ILE A 188 25.71 26.78 -19.00
N LEU A 189 26.44 26.40 -20.06
CA LEU A 189 27.86 26.02 -19.97
C LEU A 189 28.76 27.15 -19.47
N ALA A 190 28.47 28.40 -19.86
CA ALA A 190 29.20 29.57 -19.36
C ALA A 190 28.87 29.85 -17.89
N TYR A 191 27.58 29.80 -17.53
CA TYR A 191 27.10 30.04 -16.17
C TYR A 191 27.55 28.96 -15.18
N GLU A 192 27.66 27.70 -15.61
CA GLU A 192 28.15 26.59 -14.77
C GLU A 192 29.55 26.85 -14.21
N LYS A 193 30.43 27.51 -14.98
CA LYS A 193 31.75 27.94 -14.51
C LYS A 193 31.66 29.01 -13.41
N ILE A 194 30.76 29.97 -13.56
CA ILE A 194 30.52 31.03 -12.58
C ILE A 194 29.98 30.41 -11.28
N TYR A 195 28.95 29.58 -11.40
CA TYR A 195 28.34 28.87 -10.28
C TYR A 195 29.36 28.03 -9.49
N GLN A 196 30.18 27.22 -10.18
CA GLN A 196 31.21 26.40 -9.52
C GLN A 196 32.26 27.25 -8.81
N SER A 197 32.70 28.36 -9.41
CA SER A 197 33.67 29.26 -8.77
C SER A 197 33.13 29.89 -7.48
N GLN A 198 31.85 30.29 -7.48
CA GLN A 198 31.17 30.82 -6.29
C GLN A 198 30.99 29.73 -5.23
N PHE A 199 30.64 28.51 -5.63
CA PHE A 199 30.50 27.38 -4.72
C PHE A 199 31.82 27.08 -3.99
N LEU A 200 32.94 27.03 -4.71
CA LEU A 200 34.27 26.82 -4.13
C LEU A 200 34.69 27.96 -3.18
N LEU A 201 34.39 29.21 -3.53
CA LEU A 201 34.63 30.37 -2.66
C LEU A 201 33.81 30.28 -1.37
N ASN A 202 32.52 29.96 -1.48
CA ASN A 202 31.66 29.78 -0.31
C ASN A 202 32.13 28.62 0.58
N GLN A 203 32.60 27.52 0.00
CA GLN A 203 33.12 26.37 0.74
C GLN A 203 34.44 26.71 1.46
N LYS A 204 35.36 27.44 0.82
CA LYS A 204 36.58 27.97 1.45
C LYS A 204 36.27 28.90 2.62
N ASN A 205 35.36 29.84 2.44
CA ASN A 205 34.94 30.75 3.52
C ASN A 205 34.32 29.98 4.69
N LYS A 206 33.58 28.91 4.41
CA LYS A 206 32.99 28.03 5.43
C LYS A 206 34.06 27.25 6.20
N LEU A 207 35.07 26.73 5.51
CA LEU A 207 36.23 26.04 6.09
C LEU A 207 37.14 26.97 6.92
N GLU A 208 37.32 28.22 6.49
CA GLU A 208 38.08 29.25 7.22
C GLU A 208 37.33 29.74 8.47
N SER A 209 35.98 29.69 8.46
CA SER A 209 35.15 29.98 9.64
C SER A 209 35.00 28.80 10.62
N SER A 210 35.43 27.59 10.26
CA SER A 210 35.23 26.35 11.05
C SER A 210 36.53 25.82 11.66
N VAL A 211 37.34 26.69 12.27
CA VAL A 211 38.54 26.30 13.05
C VAL A 211 38.22 26.01 14.53
N GLU A 212 36.94 25.99 14.93
CA GLU A 212 36.54 25.65 16.30
C GLU A 212 35.83 24.29 16.40
N SER A 213 36.45 23.40 17.18
CA SER A 213 36.03 22.08 17.71
C SER A 213 35.31 21.12 16.75
N GLN A 214 35.86 19.90 16.59
CA GLN A 214 35.07 18.81 16.02
C GLN A 214 33.80 18.65 16.88
N PRO A 215 32.59 18.76 16.28
CA PRO A 215 31.37 18.65 17.05
C PRO A 215 31.31 17.26 17.69
N LEU A 216 31.12 17.23 19.01
CA LEU A 216 30.84 15.99 19.74
C LEU A 216 29.62 15.32 19.09
N ILE A 217 29.78 14.06 18.67
CA ILE A 217 28.70 13.27 18.10
C ILE A 217 27.65 13.03 19.20
N SER A 218 26.44 13.55 19.01
CA SER A 218 25.32 13.43 19.95
C SER A 218 24.13 12.67 19.33
N PRO A 219 23.27 12.03 20.15
CA PRO A 219 22.06 11.38 19.67
C PRO A 219 21.03 12.42 19.20
N ASN A 220 20.23 12.05 18.19
CA ASN A 220 19.09 12.85 17.73
C ASN A 220 17.81 12.60 18.57
N SER A 221 16.72 13.34 18.30
CA SER A 221 15.43 13.26 18.99
C SER A 221 14.90 11.82 19.13
N MET A 222 14.83 11.08 18.04
CA MET A 222 14.37 9.68 18.04
C MET A 222 15.29 8.74 18.81
N GLN A 223 16.61 8.94 18.67
CA GLN A 223 17.59 8.14 19.39
C GLN A 223 17.49 8.41 20.89
N ILE A 224 17.21 9.65 21.31
CA ILE A 224 16.95 9.98 22.71
C ILE A 224 15.73 9.20 23.23
N GLU A 225 14.61 9.22 22.51
CA GLU A 225 13.40 8.46 22.89
C GLU A 225 13.67 6.95 22.95
N ALA A 226 14.40 6.40 21.98
CA ALA A 226 14.79 4.99 21.99
C ALA A 226 15.69 4.63 23.18
N LEU A 227 16.65 5.51 23.52
CA LEU A 227 17.54 5.34 24.67
C LEU A 227 16.78 5.42 26.00
N GLU A 228 15.82 6.35 26.12
CA GLU A 228 14.93 6.46 27.28
C GLU A 228 14.10 5.18 27.47
N ASN A 229 13.52 4.65 26.38
CA ASN A 229 12.76 3.40 26.45
C ASN A 229 13.63 2.19 26.83
N LEU A 230 14.85 2.09 26.30
CA LEU A 230 15.82 1.05 26.70
C LEU A 230 16.19 1.17 28.18
N GLN A 231 16.36 2.39 28.68
CA GLN A 231 16.62 2.64 30.09
C GLN A 231 15.43 2.24 30.97
N ASN A 232 14.20 2.54 30.55
CA ASN A 232 12.98 2.13 31.25
C ASN A 232 12.85 0.61 31.32
N LEU A 233 13.08 -0.10 30.22
CA LEU A 233 13.08 -1.58 30.20
C LEU A 233 14.11 -2.16 31.19
N ARG A 234 15.31 -1.58 31.27
CA ARG A 234 16.32 -1.99 32.26
C ARG A 234 15.88 -1.70 33.69
N ALA A 235 15.22 -0.56 33.94
CA ALA A 235 14.67 -0.21 35.25
C ALA A 235 13.56 -1.20 35.68
N GLU A 236 12.79 -1.72 34.73
CA GLU A 236 11.83 -2.82 34.91
C GLU A 236 12.47 -4.20 35.05
N ARG A 237 13.81 -4.27 35.11
CA ARG A 237 14.61 -5.51 35.21
C ARG A 237 14.48 -6.44 34.00
N LYS A 238 14.13 -5.90 32.83
CA LYS A 238 14.22 -6.62 31.56
C LYS A 238 15.68 -6.68 31.12
N ASN A 239 16.13 -7.85 30.65
CA ASN A 239 17.49 -8.09 30.18
C ASN A 239 17.58 -8.33 28.66
N LYS A 240 16.46 -8.26 27.93
CA LYS A 240 16.43 -8.37 26.48
C LYS A 240 15.53 -7.31 25.88
N ALA A 241 15.91 -6.76 24.72
CA ALA A 241 15.09 -5.81 23.98
C ALA A 241 15.34 -5.90 22.47
N LEU A 242 14.32 -5.54 21.68
CA LEU A 242 14.39 -5.42 20.22
C LEU A 242 14.10 -3.98 19.81
N ILE A 243 14.95 -3.42 18.95
CA ILE A 243 14.72 -2.14 18.27
C ILE A 243 14.39 -2.42 16.81
N ILE A 244 13.27 -1.87 16.36
CA ILE A 244 12.86 -1.87 14.96
C ILE A 244 13.15 -0.49 14.39
N SER A 245 14.00 -0.41 13.38
CA SER A 245 14.42 0.88 12.84
C SER A 245 14.65 0.84 11.34
N ALA A 246 13.97 1.72 10.61
CA ALA A 246 14.09 1.88 9.18
C ALA A 246 15.56 2.01 8.72
N THR A 247 15.84 1.59 7.50
CA THR A 247 17.18 1.70 6.93
C THR A 247 17.60 3.17 6.80
N GLY A 248 18.83 3.48 7.18
CA GLY A 248 19.38 4.84 7.09
C GLY A 248 19.17 5.74 8.32
N THR A 249 18.52 5.27 9.39
CA THR A 249 18.26 6.03 10.64
C THR A 249 19.43 6.03 11.64
N GLY A 250 20.55 5.36 11.32
CA GLY A 250 21.73 5.32 12.19
C GLY A 250 21.66 4.27 13.31
N LYS A 251 21.15 3.06 13.03
CA LYS A 251 21.10 1.91 13.97
C LYS A 251 22.43 1.69 14.72
N THR A 252 23.54 1.73 14.00
CA THR A 252 24.88 1.54 14.58
C THR A 252 25.22 2.63 15.60
N TYR A 253 24.89 3.90 15.33
CA TYR A 253 25.10 4.99 16.29
C TYR A 253 24.19 4.86 17.51
N LEU A 254 22.92 4.51 17.32
CA LEU A 254 21.98 4.24 18.41
C LEU A 254 22.53 3.16 19.36
N SER A 255 23.03 2.05 18.80
CA SER A 255 23.62 0.96 19.58
C SER A 255 24.89 1.37 20.33
N ALA A 256 25.70 2.26 19.76
CA ALA A 256 26.91 2.76 20.39
C ALA A 256 26.58 3.71 21.55
N PHE A 257 25.60 4.60 21.39
CA PHE A 257 25.12 5.48 22.46
C PHE A 257 24.49 4.68 23.60
N ASP A 258 23.72 3.66 23.27
CA ASP A 258 23.11 2.79 24.27
C ASP A 258 24.14 1.95 25.03
N ALA A 259 25.14 1.40 24.33
CA ALA A 259 26.29 0.76 24.97
C ALA A 259 27.06 1.72 25.87
N LYS A 260 27.16 3.00 25.50
CA LYS A 260 27.83 4.03 26.32
C LYS A 260 27.03 4.33 27.58
N ALA A 261 25.70 4.40 27.48
CA ALA A 261 24.81 4.57 28.63
C ALA A 261 24.84 3.34 29.57
N PHE A 262 24.90 2.12 29.01
CA PHE A 262 25.00 0.88 29.78
C PHE A 262 26.38 0.67 30.42
N ASN A 263 27.45 1.15 29.77
CA ASN A 263 28.85 1.05 30.18
C ASN A 263 29.33 -0.39 30.51
N PRO A 264 29.26 -1.34 29.57
CA PRO A 264 29.69 -2.73 29.79
C PRO A 264 31.21 -2.83 29.94
N LYS A 265 31.70 -3.85 30.66
CA LYS A 265 33.12 -4.21 30.66
C LYS A 265 33.45 -5.04 29.42
N LYS A 266 32.58 -6.00 29.08
CA LYS A 266 32.72 -6.85 27.90
C LYS A 266 31.49 -6.74 27.01
N LEU A 267 31.69 -6.40 25.73
CA LEU A 267 30.60 -6.28 24.73
C LEU A 267 30.88 -7.17 23.52
N LEU A 268 29.85 -7.83 23.01
CA LEU A 268 29.88 -8.54 21.73
C LEU A 268 28.91 -7.88 20.75
N PHE A 269 29.43 -7.41 19.63
CA PHE A 269 28.64 -6.89 18.51
C PHE A 269 28.61 -7.91 17.37
N VAL A 270 27.43 -8.43 17.04
CA VAL A 270 27.23 -9.50 16.07
C VAL A 270 26.53 -8.99 14.82
N VAL A 271 27.09 -9.27 13.66
CA VAL A 271 26.54 -8.90 12.35
C VAL A 271 26.58 -10.09 11.38
N HIS A 272 25.92 -9.98 10.23
CA HIS A 272 25.92 -11.04 9.22
C HIS A 272 27.10 -10.98 8.22
N ARG A 273 27.83 -9.85 8.14
CA ARG A 273 28.93 -9.63 7.19
C ARG A 273 30.15 -8.96 7.83
N LEU A 274 31.33 -9.31 7.32
CA LEU A 274 32.61 -8.80 7.80
C LEU A 274 32.80 -7.29 7.58
N THR A 275 32.30 -6.76 6.46
CA THR A 275 32.35 -5.33 6.14
C THR A 275 31.62 -4.50 7.19
N ILE A 276 30.38 -4.89 7.50
CA ILE A 276 29.55 -4.24 8.54
C ILE A 276 30.23 -4.32 9.91
N ALA A 277 30.89 -5.44 10.24
CA ALA A 277 31.60 -5.57 11.51
C ALA A 277 32.72 -4.52 11.64
N LYS A 278 33.45 -4.24 10.56
CA LYS A 278 34.51 -3.23 10.52
C LYS A 278 33.94 -1.81 10.61
N ASP A 279 32.85 -1.54 9.90
CA ASP A 279 32.20 -0.23 9.91
C ASP A 279 31.63 0.09 11.29
N SER A 280 30.94 -0.88 11.92
CA SER A 280 30.44 -0.75 13.28
C SER A 280 31.55 -0.53 14.31
N LEU A 281 32.67 -1.25 14.16
CA LEU A 281 33.85 -1.06 15.02
C LEU A 281 34.40 0.38 14.90
N ASN A 282 34.46 0.95 13.70
CA ASN A 282 34.86 2.35 13.51
C ASN A 282 33.84 3.33 14.12
N THR A 283 32.54 3.08 13.97
CA THR A 283 31.50 3.89 14.60
C THR A 283 31.62 3.89 16.13
N PHE A 284 31.83 2.73 16.76
CA PHE A 284 32.01 2.64 18.20
C PHE A 284 33.29 3.36 18.65
N ARG A 285 34.39 3.28 17.89
CA ARG A 285 35.60 4.08 18.17
C ARG A 285 35.33 5.58 18.17
N ASN A 286 34.50 6.07 17.25
CA ASN A 286 34.15 7.49 17.20
C ASN A 286 33.32 7.95 18.41
N VAL A 287 32.54 7.05 19.03
CA VAL A 287 31.65 7.37 20.17
C VAL A 287 32.34 7.19 21.54
N PHE A 288 33.21 6.18 21.66
CA PHE A 288 33.95 5.83 22.89
C PHE A 288 35.38 6.38 22.94
N GLY A 289 35.93 6.86 21.83
CA GLY A 289 37.31 7.33 21.77
C GLY A 289 38.31 6.26 22.22
N ASN A 290 39.16 6.60 23.18
CA ASN A 290 40.19 5.72 23.74
C ASN A 290 39.76 5.04 25.06
N ASP A 291 38.49 5.15 25.46
CA ASP A 291 38.01 4.65 26.77
C ASP A 291 37.92 3.12 26.83
N LYS A 292 37.81 2.45 25.67
CA LYS A 292 37.61 0.99 25.54
C LYS A 292 38.45 0.43 24.39
N THR A 293 39.03 -0.74 24.60
CA THR A 293 39.74 -1.49 23.56
C THR A 293 38.76 -2.27 22.68
N MET A 294 38.98 -2.29 21.35
CA MET A 294 38.04 -2.89 20.40
C MET A 294 38.76 -3.75 19.36
N GLY A 295 38.27 -4.96 19.13
CA GLY A 295 38.88 -5.95 18.23
C GLY A 295 37.89 -6.69 17.34
N LEU A 296 38.42 -7.31 16.27
CA LEU A 296 37.63 -8.07 15.29
C LEU A 296 37.82 -9.58 15.47
N TYR A 297 36.72 -10.33 15.54
CA TYR A 297 36.68 -11.78 15.61
C TYR A 297 35.98 -12.37 14.39
N SER A 298 36.73 -12.58 13.30
CA SER A 298 36.18 -13.16 12.07
C SER A 298 37.27 -13.80 11.20
N GLY A 299 36.97 -14.98 10.64
CA GLY A 299 37.88 -15.72 9.77
C GLY A 299 39.24 -16.00 10.43
N ASN A 300 40.30 -15.42 9.87
CA ASN A 300 41.69 -15.59 10.33
C ASN A 300 42.11 -14.57 11.41
N ARG A 301 41.32 -13.50 11.64
CA ARG A 301 41.58 -12.52 12.72
C ARG A 301 40.74 -12.88 13.94
N ARG A 302 41.41 -13.08 15.08
CA ARG A 302 40.80 -13.56 16.33
C ARG A 302 41.29 -12.74 17.51
N GLU A 303 40.97 -11.44 17.48
CA GLU A 303 41.32 -10.52 18.56
C GLU A 303 40.32 -10.68 19.71
N LEU A 304 40.73 -11.36 20.78
CA LEU A 304 39.89 -11.68 21.94
C LEU A 304 40.21 -10.85 23.18
N ASP A 305 41.45 -10.33 23.27
CA ASP A 305 41.92 -9.55 24.41
C ASP A 305 41.56 -8.07 24.25
N CYS A 306 40.25 -7.80 24.17
CA CYS A 306 39.69 -6.45 24.06
C CYS A 306 38.39 -6.34 24.86
N ASP A 307 37.99 -5.13 25.21
CA ASP A 307 36.75 -4.86 25.91
C ASP A 307 35.56 -5.18 25.00
N PHE A 308 35.59 -4.69 23.76
CA PHE A 308 34.50 -4.87 22.78
C PHE A 308 34.94 -5.70 21.58
N VAL A 309 34.22 -6.78 21.33
CA VAL A 309 34.48 -7.73 20.23
C VAL A 309 33.43 -7.55 19.13
N PHE A 310 33.87 -7.39 17.89
CA PHE A 310 33.01 -7.31 16.71
C PHE A 310 33.15 -8.59 15.89
N SER A 311 32.04 -9.28 15.62
CA SER A 311 32.07 -10.61 15.01
C SER A 311 30.95 -10.82 14.00
N THR A 312 31.21 -11.72 13.05
CA THR A 312 30.19 -12.26 12.15
C THR A 312 29.47 -13.44 12.80
N ILE A 313 28.15 -13.54 12.65
CA ILE A 313 27.34 -14.65 13.20
C ILE A 313 27.86 -16.03 12.78
N GLN A 314 28.28 -16.17 11.52
CA GLN A 314 28.82 -17.42 10.97
C GLN A 314 30.11 -17.88 11.67
N THR A 315 30.87 -16.94 12.26
CA THR A 315 32.10 -17.28 12.99
C THR A 315 31.77 -17.59 14.45
N ILE A 316 31.08 -16.69 15.15
CA ILE A 316 30.88 -16.83 16.61
C ILE A 316 29.92 -17.96 17.00
N SER A 317 28.94 -18.30 16.15
CA SER A 317 27.92 -19.32 16.44
C SER A 317 28.34 -20.78 16.22
N LYS A 318 29.59 -21.02 15.77
CA LYS A 318 30.08 -22.40 15.62
C LYS A 318 30.37 -22.95 17.02
N VAL A 319 30.00 -24.22 17.25
CA VAL A 319 30.12 -24.88 18.55
C VAL A 319 31.52 -24.76 19.15
N ASN A 320 32.54 -25.07 18.34
CA ASN A 320 33.95 -24.97 18.73
C ASN A 320 34.42 -23.54 19.09
N HIS A 321 33.70 -22.51 18.66
CA HIS A 321 33.96 -21.13 19.04
C HIS A 321 33.20 -20.74 20.30
N LEU A 322 31.91 -21.10 20.40
CA LEU A 322 31.06 -20.86 21.58
C LEU A 322 31.67 -21.47 22.85
N GLU A 323 32.18 -22.71 22.76
CA GLU A 323 32.81 -23.41 23.88
C GLU A 323 34.08 -22.72 24.43
N ASN A 324 34.70 -21.80 23.67
CA ASN A 324 35.84 -21.03 24.16
C ASN A 324 35.45 -19.86 25.08
N PHE A 325 34.16 -19.55 25.19
CA PHE A 325 33.65 -18.47 26.01
C PHE A 325 32.74 -19.00 27.12
N ALA A 326 32.93 -18.49 28.34
CA ALA A 326 31.97 -18.68 29.41
C ALA A 326 30.62 -18.04 29.03
N ARG A 327 29.52 -18.57 29.58
CA ARG A 327 28.16 -18.09 29.27
C ARG A 327 27.98 -16.61 29.65
N ASP A 328 28.59 -16.18 30.73
CA ASP A 328 28.55 -14.82 31.29
C ASP A 328 29.72 -13.94 30.83
N HIS A 329 30.49 -14.37 29.81
CA HIS A 329 31.70 -13.65 29.37
C HIS A 329 31.43 -12.23 28.87
N PHE A 330 30.26 -11.99 28.27
CA PHE A 330 29.86 -10.69 27.74
C PHE A 330 28.76 -10.08 28.61
N ASP A 331 28.96 -8.87 29.11
CA ASP A 331 27.93 -8.13 29.86
C ASP A 331 26.82 -7.65 28.94
N TYR A 332 27.17 -7.31 27.70
CA TYR A 332 26.25 -6.78 26.71
C TYR A 332 26.48 -7.43 25.34
N ILE A 333 25.45 -8.08 24.79
CA ILE A 333 25.44 -8.56 23.42
C ILE A 333 24.49 -7.69 22.57
N ILE A 334 24.97 -7.24 21.42
CA ILE A 334 24.20 -6.51 20.42
C ILE A 334 24.19 -7.32 19.12
N ILE A 335 23.01 -7.60 18.58
CA ILE A 335 22.82 -8.35 17.34
C ILE A 335 22.17 -7.43 16.31
N ASP A 336 22.88 -7.10 15.23
CA ASP A 336 22.33 -6.35 14.11
C ASP A 336 21.75 -7.28 13.03
N GLU A 337 20.77 -6.76 12.30
CA GLU A 337 19.90 -7.51 11.37
C GLU A 337 19.36 -8.81 12.00
N THR A 338 18.80 -8.66 13.20
CA THR A 338 18.22 -9.74 13.99
C THR A 338 17.09 -10.46 13.25
N HIS A 339 16.51 -9.89 12.19
CA HIS A 339 15.51 -10.62 11.40
C HIS A 339 16.03 -11.94 10.80
N ARG A 340 17.35 -12.13 10.72
CA ARG A 340 17.98 -13.38 10.33
C ARG A 340 18.07 -14.41 11.47
N SER A 341 17.58 -14.10 12.68
CA SER A 341 17.82 -14.87 13.90
C SER A 341 17.07 -16.20 14.05
N GLY A 342 16.10 -16.48 13.18
CA GLY A 342 15.46 -17.80 13.08
C GLY A 342 16.35 -18.86 12.44
N ALA A 343 17.54 -18.51 11.93
CA ALA A 343 18.52 -19.51 11.52
C ALA A 343 19.20 -20.12 12.76
N ASP A 344 19.42 -21.44 12.77
CA ASP A 344 20.01 -22.17 13.91
C ASP A 344 21.27 -21.52 14.49
N SER A 345 22.05 -20.81 13.68
CA SER A 345 23.23 -20.07 14.12
C SER A 345 22.94 -18.99 15.16
N TYR A 346 21.84 -18.25 15.01
CA TYR A 346 21.49 -17.19 15.96
C TYR A 346 20.84 -17.77 17.21
N LEU A 347 19.98 -18.78 17.07
CA LEU A 347 19.41 -19.51 18.21
C LEU A 347 20.52 -20.06 19.11
N ARG A 348 21.50 -20.77 18.53
CA ARG A 348 22.67 -21.28 19.28
C ARG A 348 23.45 -20.19 20.02
N LEU A 349 23.58 -19.00 19.43
CA LEU A 349 24.28 -17.89 20.08
C LEU A 349 23.47 -17.34 21.26
N ILE A 350 22.18 -17.12 21.07
CA ILE A 350 21.27 -16.56 22.09
C ILE A 350 21.06 -17.55 23.23
N GLU A 351 21.01 -18.86 22.96
CA GLU A 351 20.88 -19.91 23.96
C GLU A 351 22.16 -20.19 24.75
N HIS A 352 23.34 -19.92 24.17
CA HIS A 352 24.62 -20.16 24.83
C HIS A 352 25.01 -19.07 25.83
N PHE A 353 24.83 -17.80 25.46
CA PHE A 353 25.27 -16.67 26.30
C PHE A 353 24.16 -16.17 27.23
N GLU A 354 24.56 -15.75 28.43
CA GLU A 354 23.69 -15.20 29.48
C GLU A 354 24.18 -13.77 29.85
N PRO A 355 24.05 -12.77 28.94
CA PRO A 355 24.51 -11.42 29.22
C PRO A 355 23.59 -10.66 30.18
N ASN A 356 24.10 -9.61 30.81
CA ASN A 356 23.28 -8.69 31.61
C ASN A 356 22.23 -7.95 30.76
N PHE A 357 22.56 -7.71 29.48
CA PHE A 357 21.61 -7.18 28.51
C PHE A 357 21.86 -7.75 27.10
N LEU A 358 20.79 -8.05 26.37
CA LEU A 358 20.81 -8.49 24.97
C LEU A 358 19.95 -7.54 24.14
N LEU A 359 20.55 -6.89 23.14
CA LEU A 359 19.85 -5.98 22.23
C LEU A 359 19.82 -6.55 20.82
N GLY A 360 18.63 -6.73 20.27
CA GLY A 360 18.39 -6.98 18.86
C GLY A 360 18.10 -5.68 18.11
N MET A 361 18.58 -5.57 16.89
CA MET A 361 18.23 -4.47 15.98
C MET A 361 17.85 -5.03 14.61
N THR A 362 16.75 -4.56 14.07
CA THR A 362 16.30 -4.96 12.72
C THR A 362 15.54 -3.83 12.05
N ALA A 363 15.56 -3.78 10.72
CA ALA A 363 14.63 -2.92 9.99
C ALA A 363 13.26 -3.58 9.79
N THR A 364 13.20 -4.91 9.86
CA THR A 364 12.08 -5.70 9.36
C THR A 364 11.89 -6.92 10.26
N PRO A 365 11.20 -6.79 11.40
CA PRO A 365 10.95 -7.93 12.27
C PRO A 365 9.96 -8.93 11.64
N GLU A 366 9.20 -8.52 10.63
CA GLU A 366 8.24 -9.36 9.92
C GLU A 366 8.97 -10.35 9.01
N ARG A 367 8.92 -11.66 9.35
CA ARG A 367 9.41 -12.73 8.47
C ARG A 367 8.25 -13.45 7.78
N THR A 368 8.49 -13.92 6.56
CA THR A 368 7.53 -14.72 5.78
C THR A 368 7.47 -16.18 6.24
N ASP A 369 8.51 -16.69 6.90
CA ASP A 369 8.65 -18.09 7.32
C ASP A 369 8.04 -18.41 8.70
N GLY A 370 7.39 -17.43 9.34
CA GLY A 370 6.59 -17.65 10.56
C GLY A 370 7.38 -17.77 11.88
N ASN A 371 8.70 -17.58 11.87
CA ASN A 371 9.51 -17.62 13.10
C ASN A 371 9.34 -16.36 13.96
N ASP A 372 8.96 -16.55 15.23
CA ASP A 372 8.72 -15.46 16.20
C ASP A 372 10.06 -14.90 16.76
N ILE A 373 10.63 -13.91 16.06
CA ILE A 373 11.81 -13.18 16.55
C ILE A 373 11.50 -12.45 17.87
N PHE A 374 10.26 -11.99 18.08
CA PHE A 374 9.89 -11.22 19.26
C PHE A 374 10.02 -12.07 20.52
N GLN A 375 9.68 -13.35 20.45
CA GLN A 375 9.87 -14.31 21.53
C GLN A 375 11.33 -14.40 21.99
N LEU A 376 12.31 -14.30 21.09
CA LEU A 376 13.74 -14.36 21.44
C LEU A 376 14.18 -13.20 22.35
N PHE A 377 13.46 -12.08 22.30
CA PHE A 377 13.67 -10.88 23.10
C PHE A 377 12.58 -10.67 24.15
N ASP A 378 11.89 -11.74 24.54
CA ASP A 378 10.82 -11.78 25.53
C ASP A 378 9.69 -10.77 25.23
N HIS A 379 9.44 -10.51 23.94
CA HIS A 379 8.47 -9.54 23.41
C HIS A 379 8.72 -8.08 23.82
N ASN A 380 9.92 -7.75 24.33
CA ASN A 380 10.26 -6.39 24.72
C ASN A 380 10.71 -5.57 23.49
N ILE A 381 9.78 -4.86 22.84
CA ILE A 381 10.09 -3.92 21.77
C ILE A 381 10.42 -2.56 22.40
N ALA A 382 11.67 -2.13 22.32
CA ALA A 382 12.09 -0.86 22.90
C ALA A 382 11.63 0.34 22.07
N TYR A 383 11.62 0.21 20.73
CA TYR A 383 11.25 1.29 19.84
C TYR A 383 11.00 0.82 18.40
N GLU A 384 10.04 1.43 17.69
CA GLU A 384 9.73 1.17 16.27
C GLU A 384 9.80 2.49 15.45
N ILE A 385 10.74 2.58 14.50
CA ILE A 385 10.90 3.73 13.59
C ILE A 385 10.59 3.29 12.16
N ARG A 386 9.50 3.81 11.60
CA ARG A 386 9.11 3.62 10.19
C ARG A 386 9.58 4.78 9.30
N LEU A 387 9.49 4.59 7.98
CA LEU A 387 9.96 5.53 6.96
C LEU A 387 9.34 6.93 7.09
N SER A 388 8.01 7.02 7.29
CA SER A 388 7.28 8.29 7.44
C SER A 388 7.84 9.15 8.57
N ARG A 389 7.95 8.57 9.77
CA ARG A 389 8.52 9.25 10.94
C ARG A 389 9.98 9.65 10.69
N ALA A 390 10.79 8.77 10.09
CA ALA A 390 12.20 9.06 9.77
C ALA A 390 12.37 10.23 8.77
N MET A 391 11.38 10.45 7.89
CA MET A 391 11.31 11.62 7.03
C MET A 391 10.89 12.89 7.79
N GLU A 392 9.95 12.80 8.74
CA GLU A 392 9.46 13.94 9.54
C GLU A 392 10.55 14.62 10.37
N GLU A 393 11.47 13.82 10.91
CA GLU A 393 12.63 14.28 11.68
C GLU A 393 13.83 14.62 10.79
N GLU A 394 13.66 14.61 9.46
CA GLU A 394 14.72 14.90 8.49
C GLU A 394 15.99 14.06 8.74
N MET A 395 15.85 12.78 9.09
CA MET A 395 17.01 11.90 9.26
C MET A 395 17.48 11.29 7.94
N LEU A 396 16.57 11.24 6.97
CA LEU A 396 16.76 10.68 5.65
C LEU A 396 16.90 11.79 4.59
N SER A 397 17.62 11.49 3.52
CA SER A 397 17.63 12.32 2.32
C SER A 397 16.21 12.36 1.75
N SER A 398 15.73 13.54 1.36
CA SER A 398 14.46 13.66 0.65
C SER A 398 14.51 12.85 -0.64
N PHE A 399 13.37 12.35 -1.09
CA PHE A 399 13.29 11.61 -2.35
C PHE A 399 12.14 12.10 -3.24
N HIS A 400 12.33 11.95 -4.54
CA HIS A 400 11.28 12.15 -5.54
C HIS A 400 11.04 10.83 -6.24
N TYR A 401 9.90 10.23 -5.94
CA TYR A 401 9.45 8.96 -6.50
C TYR A 401 8.56 9.20 -7.72
N PHE A 402 8.86 8.49 -8.80
CA PHE A 402 8.17 8.55 -10.08
C PHE A 402 7.76 7.13 -10.50
N GLY A 403 6.49 6.81 -10.33
CA GLY A 403 5.89 5.60 -10.88
C GLY A 403 5.55 5.83 -12.36
N VAL A 404 6.26 5.12 -13.24
CA VAL A 404 6.12 5.21 -14.68
C VAL A 404 5.66 3.88 -15.24
N THR A 405 4.85 3.93 -16.29
CA THR A 405 4.41 2.74 -17.01
C THR A 405 5.63 2.04 -17.64
N ASP A 406 5.73 0.71 -17.55
CA ASP A 406 6.85 -0.06 -18.14
C ASP A 406 6.72 -0.22 -19.66
N LEU A 407 5.91 -1.18 -20.13
CA LEU A 407 5.52 -1.30 -21.53
C LEU A 407 4.00 -1.43 -21.63
N SER A 408 3.44 -0.97 -22.76
CA SER A 408 2.04 -1.15 -23.11
C SER A 408 1.99 -1.85 -24.46
N ILE A 409 1.59 -3.12 -24.48
CA ILE A 409 1.33 -3.87 -25.72
C ILE A 409 -0.20 -3.93 -25.87
N ASP A 410 -0.74 -3.08 -26.74
CA ASP A 410 -2.06 -3.18 -27.40
C ASP A 410 -3.30 -3.60 -26.58
N ASN A 411 -3.46 -3.25 -25.29
CA ASN A 411 -4.72 -3.38 -24.52
C ASN A 411 -5.47 -4.73 -24.65
N SER A 412 -4.74 -5.80 -24.98
CA SER A 412 -5.23 -7.18 -25.02
C SER A 412 -4.64 -7.92 -23.83
N GLU A 413 -5.37 -8.86 -23.24
CA GLU A 413 -4.85 -9.78 -22.23
C GLU A 413 -3.65 -10.53 -22.81
N VAL A 414 -2.46 -10.02 -22.51
CA VAL A 414 -1.20 -10.66 -22.85
C VAL A 414 -0.96 -11.69 -21.75
N ASP A 415 -0.96 -12.96 -22.16
CA ASP A 415 -0.67 -14.11 -21.31
C ASP A 415 0.63 -13.86 -20.52
N LYS A 416 0.69 -14.25 -19.23
CA LYS A 416 1.82 -14.00 -18.30
C LYS A 416 3.17 -14.48 -18.88
N LYS A 417 3.15 -15.38 -19.87
CA LYS A 417 4.32 -15.89 -20.61
C LYS A 417 4.92 -14.92 -21.63
N SER A 418 4.17 -13.97 -22.18
CA SER A 418 4.64 -13.10 -23.26
C SER A 418 5.51 -11.94 -22.77
N GLU A 419 5.28 -11.41 -21.57
CA GLU A 419 6.09 -10.32 -20.99
C GLU A 419 7.56 -10.73 -20.76
N PHE A 420 7.81 -12.01 -20.48
CA PHE A 420 9.17 -12.53 -20.24
C PHE A 420 10.10 -12.44 -21.47
N ASN A 421 9.56 -12.46 -22.69
CA ASN A 421 10.35 -12.34 -23.91
C ASN A 421 10.69 -10.88 -24.28
N TYR A 422 10.11 -9.88 -23.60
CA TYR A 422 10.30 -8.45 -23.90
C TYR A 422 11.07 -7.68 -22.82
N LEU A 423 11.50 -8.34 -21.74
CA LEU A 423 12.24 -7.73 -20.61
C LEU A 423 13.54 -7.03 -21.06
N VAL A 424 14.14 -7.47 -22.17
CA VAL A 424 15.41 -6.95 -22.70
C VAL A 424 15.24 -6.39 -24.12
N SER A 425 14.00 -6.11 -24.52
CA SER A 425 13.73 -5.51 -25.83
C SER A 425 14.40 -4.14 -25.99
N ASP A 426 14.89 -3.84 -27.20
CA ASP A 426 15.54 -2.57 -27.50
C ASP A 426 14.65 -1.35 -27.20
N GLU A 427 13.32 -1.51 -27.35
CA GLU A 427 12.33 -0.50 -27.01
C GLU A 427 12.25 -0.23 -25.51
N ARG A 428 12.19 -1.28 -24.67
CA ARG A 428 12.21 -1.14 -23.20
C ARG A 428 13.49 -0.44 -22.75
N VAL A 429 14.64 -0.87 -23.26
CA VAL A 429 15.95 -0.27 -22.90
C VAL A 429 15.99 1.21 -23.26
N LYS A 430 15.50 1.57 -24.46
CA LYS A 430 15.41 2.97 -24.89
C LYS A 430 14.51 3.77 -23.94
N ARG A 431 13.34 3.26 -23.59
CA ARG A 431 12.41 3.90 -22.66
C ARG A 431 13.03 4.07 -21.27
N ILE A 432 13.71 3.06 -20.74
CA ILE A 432 14.38 3.15 -19.44
C ILE A 432 15.42 4.28 -19.44
N ILE A 433 16.24 4.35 -20.48
CA ILE A 433 17.25 5.40 -20.65
C ILE A 433 16.61 6.79 -20.79
N GLU A 434 15.52 6.91 -21.55
CA GLU A 434 14.79 8.16 -21.73
C GLU A 434 14.24 8.70 -20.41
N GLN A 435 13.54 7.86 -19.63
CA GLN A 435 13.01 8.24 -18.33
C GLN A 435 14.13 8.53 -17.32
N ALA A 436 15.20 7.74 -17.32
CA ALA A 436 16.36 7.97 -16.45
C ALA A 436 17.03 9.33 -16.70
N LYS A 437 17.11 9.76 -17.96
CA LYS A 437 17.61 11.09 -18.35
C LYS A 437 16.61 12.20 -18.04
N PHE A 438 15.32 11.99 -18.32
CA PHE A 438 14.26 12.97 -18.10
C PHE A 438 14.15 13.37 -16.61
N TYR A 439 14.12 12.38 -15.72
CA TYR A 439 14.07 12.62 -14.28
C TYR A 439 15.43 12.95 -13.66
N GLY A 440 16.53 12.53 -14.29
CA GLY A 440 17.91 12.86 -13.92
C GLY A 440 18.29 12.52 -12.47
N SER A 441 19.35 13.17 -11.97
CA SER A 441 19.79 13.09 -10.57
C SER A 441 19.90 14.46 -9.91
N ASP A 442 20.13 14.50 -8.60
CA ASP A 442 20.17 15.73 -7.79
C ASP A 442 21.11 16.84 -8.29
N ASN A 443 22.22 16.46 -8.93
CA ASN A 443 23.24 17.38 -9.41
C ASN A 443 23.69 17.11 -10.86
N GLY A 444 22.97 16.25 -11.60
CA GLY A 444 23.30 15.88 -12.99
C GLY A 444 24.40 14.82 -13.12
N ILE A 445 25.06 14.42 -12.02
CA ILE A 445 26.04 13.33 -12.01
C ILE A 445 25.37 12.09 -11.43
N THR A 446 24.99 11.13 -12.29
CA THR A 446 24.26 9.93 -11.86
C THR A 446 25.13 8.94 -11.11
N ARG A 447 24.67 8.49 -9.94
CA ARG A 447 25.23 7.38 -9.16
C ARG A 447 24.07 6.44 -8.85
N GLY A 448 23.77 5.58 -9.82
CA GLY A 448 22.52 4.84 -9.88
C GLY A 448 22.62 3.37 -9.48
N LEU A 449 21.55 2.85 -8.87
CA LEU A 449 21.30 1.41 -8.75
C LEU A 449 20.07 1.03 -9.57
N ILE A 450 20.16 -0.10 -10.28
CA ILE A 450 19.05 -0.65 -11.06
C ILE A 450 18.71 -2.05 -10.54
N PHE A 451 17.49 -2.21 -10.02
CA PHE A 451 16.98 -3.48 -9.49
C PHE A 451 16.20 -4.22 -10.57
N CYS A 452 16.73 -5.38 -10.98
CA CYS A 452 16.17 -6.27 -11.99
C CYS A 452 15.47 -7.46 -11.33
N SER A 453 14.64 -8.16 -12.11
CA SER A 453 13.92 -9.35 -11.65
C SER A 453 14.82 -10.60 -11.63
N ARG A 454 15.76 -10.71 -12.58
CA ARG A 454 16.60 -11.91 -12.77
C ARG A 454 18.08 -11.59 -12.98
N LYS A 455 18.95 -12.55 -12.65
CA LYS A 455 20.41 -12.42 -12.82
C LYS A 455 20.81 -12.19 -14.28
N ASN A 456 20.22 -12.96 -15.20
CA ASN A 456 20.51 -12.84 -16.63
C ASN A 456 20.03 -11.49 -17.19
N GLU A 457 18.83 -11.05 -16.82
CA GLU A 457 18.30 -9.72 -17.18
C GLU A 457 19.26 -8.61 -16.75
N ALA A 458 19.79 -8.65 -15.53
CA ALA A 458 20.74 -7.65 -15.04
C ALA A 458 22.03 -7.59 -15.88
N ILE A 459 22.54 -8.75 -16.33
CA ILE A 459 23.74 -8.84 -17.16
C ILE A 459 23.48 -8.26 -18.55
N GLU A 460 22.41 -8.73 -19.21
CA GLU A 460 22.07 -8.33 -20.58
C GLU A 460 21.71 -6.83 -20.65
N LEU A 461 20.93 -6.30 -19.70
CA LEU A 461 20.63 -4.87 -19.63
C LEU A 461 21.89 -4.03 -19.42
N SER A 462 22.83 -4.50 -18.58
CA SER A 462 24.11 -3.81 -18.40
C SER A 462 24.91 -3.75 -19.70
N GLU A 463 24.95 -4.83 -20.49
CA GLU A 463 25.63 -4.84 -21.80
C GLU A 463 24.96 -3.88 -22.78
N LEU A 464 23.63 -3.85 -22.82
CA LEU A 464 22.87 -2.95 -23.70
C LEU A 464 23.00 -1.48 -23.31
N PHE A 465 23.11 -1.15 -22.02
CA PHE A 465 23.42 0.19 -21.55
C PHE A 465 24.84 0.62 -21.95
N ASN A 466 25.82 -0.28 -21.80
CA ASN A 466 27.20 -0.02 -22.25
C ASN A 466 27.27 0.23 -23.75
N SER A 467 26.53 -0.53 -24.57
CA SER A 467 26.46 -0.32 -26.02
C SER A 467 25.90 1.06 -26.41
N ARG A 468 25.13 1.70 -25.52
CA ARG A 468 24.50 3.02 -25.68
C ARG A 468 25.27 4.15 -24.98
N GLY A 469 26.51 3.89 -24.54
CA GLY A 469 27.43 4.89 -24.02
C GLY A 469 27.37 5.15 -22.51
N PHE A 470 26.61 4.36 -21.75
CA PHE A 470 26.64 4.41 -20.28
C PHE A 470 27.76 3.53 -19.73
N LYS A 471 28.32 3.89 -18.57
CA LYS A 471 29.32 3.05 -17.89
C LYS A 471 28.64 2.21 -16.81
N THR A 472 28.38 0.95 -17.09
CA THR A 472 27.60 0.10 -16.16
C THR A 472 28.24 -1.25 -15.89
N VAL A 473 27.87 -1.86 -14.77
CA VAL A 473 28.27 -3.23 -14.42
C VAL A 473 27.09 -3.96 -13.77
N ALA A 474 26.97 -5.26 -14.04
CA ALA A 474 26.05 -6.13 -13.35
C ALA A 474 26.77 -6.84 -12.19
N LEU A 475 26.18 -6.78 -10.99
CA LEU A 475 26.62 -7.57 -9.84
C LEU A 475 25.53 -8.59 -9.52
N THR A 476 25.92 -9.87 -9.46
CA THR A 476 25.04 -10.99 -9.04
C THR A 476 25.56 -11.66 -7.76
N GLY A 477 24.75 -12.51 -7.13
CA GLY A 477 25.15 -13.26 -5.92
C GLY A 477 26.45 -14.05 -6.09
N ASP A 478 26.85 -14.32 -7.33
CA ASP A 478 28.04 -15.07 -7.72
C ASP A 478 29.29 -14.19 -7.88
N SER A 479 29.15 -12.85 -7.92
CA SER A 479 30.28 -11.92 -8.04
C SER A 479 31.19 -11.93 -6.79
N LEU A 480 32.50 -11.85 -7.00
CA LEU A 480 33.49 -11.89 -5.91
C LEU A 480 33.47 -10.60 -5.07
N GLU A 481 33.81 -10.69 -3.78
CA GLU A 481 33.84 -9.53 -2.86
C GLU A 481 34.75 -8.39 -3.37
N LYS A 482 35.89 -8.76 -3.97
CA LYS A 482 36.83 -7.80 -4.57
C LYS A 482 36.23 -7.03 -5.76
N GLU A 483 35.44 -7.70 -6.59
CA GLU A 483 34.77 -7.08 -7.74
C GLU A 483 33.66 -6.14 -7.29
N ARG A 484 32.90 -6.54 -6.25
CA ARG A 484 31.88 -5.70 -5.62
C ARG A 484 32.51 -4.41 -5.06
N ALA A 485 33.55 -4.53 -4.24
CA ALA A 485 34.27 -3.39 -3.65
C ALA A 485 34.77 -2.41 -4.72
N LYS A 486 35.42 -2.93 -5.77
CA LYS A 486 35.93 -2.11 -6.89
C LYS A 486 34.81 -1.40 -7.65
N SER A 487 33.66 -2.06 -7.84
CA SER A 487 32.53 -1.48 -8.56
C SER A 487 31.86 -0.36 -7.75
N ILE A 488 31.77 -0.52 -6.43
CA ILE A 488 31.27 0.51 -5.51
C ILE A 488 32.18 1.73 -5.52
N GLU A 489 33.50 1.53 -5.40
CA GLU A 489 34.49 2.61 -5.46
C GLU A 489 34.36 3.41 -6.76
N LYS A 490 34.21 2.71 -7.88
CA LYS A 490 33.98 3.35 -9.19
C LYS A 490 32.63 4.06 -9.29
N LEU A 491 31.61 3.66 -8.55
CA LEU A 491 30.32 4.38 -8.54
C LEU A 491 30.43 5.68 -7.71
N GLU A 492 31.22 5.66 -6.62
CA GLU A 492 31.32 6.78 -5.67
C GLU A 492 32.40 7.82 -6.02
N THR A 493 33.37 7.46 -6.87
CA THR A 493 34.46 8.35 -7.29
C THR A 493 33.93 9.61 -7.98
N ASP A 494 34.57 10.74 -7.69
CA ASP A 494 34.28 12.01 -8.36
C ASP A 494 35.12 12.19 -9.64
N ASN A 495 36.03 11.24 -9.94
CA ASN A 495 36.74 11.18 -11.20
C ASN A 495 35.84 10.65 -12.33
N LEU A 496 35.26 11.55 -13.12
CA LEU A 496 34.32 11.24 -14.22
C LEU A 496 34.89 10.29 -15.28
N SER A 497 36.22 10.19 -15.44
CA SER A 497 36.83 9.29 -16.42
C SER A 497 36.70 7.81 -16.02
N GLU A 498 36.78 7.51 -14.72
CA GLU A 498 36.73 6.15 -14.16
C GLU A 498 35.37 5.79 -13.57
N LYS A 499 34.52 6.80 -13.38
CA LYS A 499 33.21 6.69 -12.74
C LYS A 499 32.24 5.78 -13.49
N LEU A 500 31.54 4.92 -12.76
CA LEU A 500 30.35 4.20 -13.23
C LEU A 500 29.10 5.08 -13.07
N ASP A 501 28.14 4.91 -13.99
CA ASP A 501 26.84 5.56 -13.92
C ASP A 501 25.82 4.69 -13.18
N TYR A 502 25.82 3.37 -13.44
CA TYR A 502 24.88 2.42 -12.85
C TYR A 502 25.52 1.11 -12.44
N ILE A 503 24.99 0.51 -11.37
CA ILE A 503 25.16 -0.90 -11.04
C ILE A 503 23.81 -1.61 -11.16
N PHE A 504 23.76 -2.67 -11.98
CA PHE A 504 22.60 -3.56 -12.10
C PHE A 504 22.69 -4.67 -11.06
N THR A 505 21.58 -4.98 -10.41
CA THR A 505 21.51 -5.98 -9.33
C THR A 505 20.15 -6.66 -9.27
N VAL A 506 20.10 -7.85 -8.67
CA VAL A 506 18.85 -8.50 -8.22
C VAL A 506 18.74 -8.33 -6.71
N ASP A 507 19.50 -9.12 -5.93
CA ASP A 507 19.34 -9.17 -4.47
C ASP A 507 20.57 -8.77 -3.63
N ILE A 508 21.74 -8.54 -4.24
CA ILE A 508 22.97 -8.28 -3.47
C ILE A 508 22.85 -7.06 -2.58
N PHE A 509 22.18 -6.03 -3.06
CA PHE A 509 21.99 -4.77 -2.35
C PHE A 509 20.71 -4.74 -1.51
N ASN A 510 19.93 -5.83 -1.48
CA ASN A 510 18.83 -5.94 -0.52
C ASN A 510 19.40 -5.91 0.90
N GLU A 511 20.60 -6.47 1.14
CA GLU A 511 21.23 -6.51 2.47
C GLU A 511 22.76 -6.35 2.44
N GLY A 512 23.28 -5.48 3.32
CA GLY A 512 24.68 -5.53 3.79
C GLY A 512 25.78 -5.00 2.86
N ILE A 513 25.47 -4.09 1.93
CA ILE A 513 26.47 -3.24 1.26
C ILE A 513 26.01 -1.78 1.34
N ASP A 514 26.93 -0.90 1.72
CA ASP A 514 26.68 0.52 1.93
C ASP A 514 27.26 1.36 0.78
N ILE A 515 26.42 2.15 0.11
CA ILE A 515 26.84 3.14 -0.89
C ILE A 515 26.10 4.46 -0.59
N PRO A 516 26.60 5.28 0.34
CA PRO A 516 25.90 6.48 0.79
C PRO A 516 25.64 7.50 -0.33
N LYS A 517 26.52 7.57 -1.35
CA LYS A 517 26.42 8.54 -2.46
C LYS A 517 25.39 8.20 -3.55
N ILE A 518 24.61 7.12 -3.44
CA ILE A 518 23.54 6.81 -4.42
C ILE A 518 22.56 7.98 -4.49
N ASN A 519 22.27 8.45 -5.71
CA ASN A 519 21.32 9.54 -5.96
C ASN A 519 20.23 9.19 -6.98
N GLN A 520 20.28 8.00 -7.58
CA GLN A 520 19.19 7.47 -8.41
C GLN A 520 18.96 5.97 -8.13
N ILE A 521 17.70 5.58 -8.01
CA ILE A 521 17.28 4.18 -7.97
C ILE A 521 16.28 3.95 -9.09
N ILE A 522 16.49 2.90 -9.87
CA ILE A 522 15.55 2.44 -10.90
C ILE A 522 15.07 1.04 -10.52
N MET A 523 13.76 0.86 -10.43
CA MET A 523 13.11 -0.41 -10.13
C MET A 523 12.49 -0.96 -11.42
N LEU A 524 12.95 -2.14 -11.86
CA LEU A 524 12.50 -2.81 -13.10
C LEU A 524 11.79 -4.15 -12.82
N ARG A 525 11.46 -4.40 -11.55
CA ARG A 525 10.88 -5.69 -11.10
C ARG A 525 9.55 -5.45 -10.38
N PRO A 526 8.63 -6.43 -10.45
CA PRO A 526 7.40 -6.37 -9.67
C PRO A 526 7.67 -6.19 -8.18
N THR A 527 6.83 -5.40 -7.51
CA THR A 527 6.87 -5.29 -6.05
C THR A 527 6.17 -6.50 -5.44
N GLU A 528 6.94 -7.51 -5.06
CA GLU A 528 6.42 -8.71 -4.39
C GLU A 528 6.20 -8.51 -2.88
N SER A 529 6.91 -7.55 -2.28
CA SER A 529 6.86 -7.28 -0.86
C SER A 529 7.16 -5.81 -0.55
N ALA A 530 6.28 -5.18 0.23
CA ALA A 530 6.48 -3.82 0.74
C ALA A 530 7.78 -3.69 1.57
N ILE A 531 8.18 -4.77 2.24
CA ILE A 531 9.38 -4.84 3.06
C ILE A 531 10.63 -4.70 2.19
N ILE A 532 10.70 -5.52 1.14
CA ILE A 532 11.82 -5.52 0.19
C ILE A 532 11.90 -4.17 -0.52
N PHE A 533 10.76 -3.61 -0.91
CA PHE A 533 10.67 -2.29 -1.52
C PHE A 533 11.28 -1.18 -0.63
N ILE A 534 10.90 -1.12 0.66
CA ILE A 534 11.45 -0.15 1.62
C ILE A 534 12.96 -0.38 1.84
N GLN A 535 13.41 -1.63 1.91
CA GLN A 535 14.83 -1.95 2.06
C GLN A 535 15.66 -1.42 0.88
N GLN A 536 15.17 -1.60 -0.35
CA GLN A 536 15.80 -1.11 -1.57
C GLN A 536 15.82 0.41 -1.62
N LEU A 537 14.67 1.04 -1.38
CA LEU A 537 14.52 2.49 -1.32
C LEU A 537 15.50 3.09 -0.30
N GLY A 538 15.55 2.52 0.91
CA GLY A 538 16.37 3.01 2.00
C GLY A 538 17.89 2.93 1.79
N ARG A 539 18.37 2.21 0.75
CA ARG A 539 19.78 2.29 0.31
C ARG A 539 20.10 3.68 -0.24
N GLY A 540 19.15 4.28 -0.95
CA GLY A 540 19.26 5.62 -1.50
C GLY A 540 18.88 6.73 -0.51
N LEU A 541 18.33 6.43 0.68
CA LEU A 541 17.84 7.47 1.59
C LEU A 541 18.89 8.01 2.57
N ARG A 542 20.14 7.54 2.50
CA ARG A 542 21.22 8.03 3.37
C ARG A 542 21.59 9.47 3.02
N LYS A 543 21.80 10.29 4.05
CA LYS A 543 22.31 11.66 3.95
C LYS A 543 23.83 11.67 3.85
N VAL A 544 24.36 12.39 2.87
CA VAL A 544 25.79 12.63 2.64
C VAL A 544 25.98 14.06 2.17
N GLU A 545 27.10 14.68 2.52
CA GLU A 545 27.45 16.00 2.00
C GLU A 545 27.52 15.99 0.46
N GLY A 546 26.93 17.00 -0.17
CA GLY A 546 26.88 17.13 -1.64
C GLY A 546 25.73 16.39 -2.32
N LYS A 547 24.98 15.55 -1.59
CA LYS A 547 23.75 14.92 -2.10
C LYS A 547 22.51 15.72 -1.72
N GLY A 548 21.79 16.22 -2.71
CA GLY A 548 20.57 17.01 -2.52
C GLY A 548 19.35 16.15 -2.19
N TYR A 549 19.09 15.12 -2.99
CA TYR A 549 17.95 14.22 -2.86
C TYR A 549 18.19 12.89 -3.59
N LEU A 550 17.30 11.93 -3.39
CA LEU A 550 17.24 10.67 -4.15
C LEU A 550 16.16 10.75 -5.23
N THR A 551 16.51 10.41 -6.48
CA THR A 551 15.51 10.17 -7.53
C THR A 551 15.16 8.68 -7.57
N VAL A 552 13.88 8.34 -7.54
CA VAL A 552 13.42 6.95 -7.64
C VAL A 552 12.48 6.83 -8.83
N ILE A 553 12.79 5.93 -9.74
CA ILE A 553 12.00 5.69 -10.95
C ILE A 553 11.55 4.23 -10.91
N ASP A 554 10.26 4.01 -10.83
CA ASP A 554 9.67 2.68 -10.71
C ASP A 554 8.88 2.33 -11.96
N PHE A 555 9.34 1.33 -12.71
CA PHE A 555 8.71 0.86 -13.94
C PHE A 555 7.61 -0.15 -13.59
N ILE A 556 6.37 0.32 -13.60
CA ILE A 556 5.21 -0.41 -13.14
C ILE A 556 4.52 -1.09 -14.32
N GLY A 557 4.58 -2.42 -14.32
CA GLY A 557 3.85 -3.31 -15.23
C GLY A 557 2.41 -3.56 -14.76
N ASN A 558 1.70 -4.46 -15.45
CA ASN A 558 0.36 -4.86 -15.04
C ASN A 558 0.42 -6.03 -14.04
N TYR A 559 0.74 -5.72 -12.77
CA TYR A 559 0.90 -6.71 -11.73
C TYR A 559 -0.21 -6.63 -10.68
N GLU A 560 -0.72 -7.79 -10.26
CA GLU A 560 -1.74 -7.91 -9.21
C GLU A 560 -1.28 -7.30 -7.88
N ASN A 561 0.03 -7.25 -7.63
CA ASN A 561 0.63 -6.79 -6.36
C ASN A 561 0.95 -5.27 -6.32
N ASN A 562 0.56 -4.50 -7.35
CA ASN A 562 0.86 -3.05 -7.41
C ASN A 562 0.28 -2.26 -6.22
N TYR A 563 -0.76 -2.76 -5.54
CA TYR A 563 -1.31 -2.16 -4.32
C TYR A 563 -0.32 -2.12 -3.14
N LEU A 564 0.78 -2.88 -3.18
CA LEU A 564 1.83 -2.84 -2.16
C LEU A 564 2.68 -1.55 -2.22
N ILE A 565 2.73 -0.88 -3.38
CA ILE A 565 3.51 0.35 -3.58
C ILE A 565 3.03 1.49 -2.65
N PRO A 566 1.73 1.87 -2.63
CA PRO A 566 1.25 2.87 -1.70
C PRO A 566 1.43 2.44 -0.23
N ILE A 567 1.22 1.17 0.10
CA ILE A 567 1.46 0.64 1.46
C ILE A 567 2.90 0.91 1.90
N ALA A 568 3.87 0.60 1.03
CA ALA A 568 5.28 0.75 1.32
C ALA A 568 5.73 2.22 1.45
N LEU A 569 5.21 3.09 0.58
CA LEU A 569 5.62 4.49 0.52
C LEU A 569 4.98 5.36 1.61
N TYR A 570 3.69 5.17 1.88
CA TYR A 570 2.94 5.96 2.86
C TYR A 570 2.97 5.34 4.25
N GLY A 571 3.30 4.05 4.36
CA GLY A 571 3.39 3.32 5.64
C GLY A 571 2.04 2.91 6.21
N ASP A 572 0.95 3.00 5.43
CA ASP A 572 -0.38 2.55 5.82
C ASP A 572 -0.47 1.02 5.73
N THR A 573 -0.40 0.37 6.90
CA THR A 573 -0.53 -1.09 7.04
C THR A 573 -1.95 -1.54 7.39
N SER A 574 -2.96 -0.67 7.24
CA SER A 574 -4.37 -1.02 7.51
C SER A 574 -4.96 -1.97 6.46
N TYR A 575 -4.40 -1.99 5.23
CA TYR A 575 -4.96 -2.68 4.06
C TYR A 575 -6.41 -2.26 3.74
N ASN A 576 -6.82 -1.09 4.19
CA ASN A 576 -8.11 -0.52 3.86
C ASN A 576 -8.06 0.09 2.45
N LYS A 577 -8.88 -0.45 1.53
CA LYS A 577 -8.88 -0.03 0.12
C LYS A 577 -9.15 1.46 -0.04
N ASP A 578 -10.05 2.04 0.76
CA ASP A 578 -10.41 3.45 0.64
C ASP A 578 -9.27 4.36 1.09
N SER A 579 -8.58 3.99 2.18
CA SER A 579 -7.36 4.69 2.62
C SER A 579 -6.28 4.66 1.53
N LEU A 580 -6.04 3.50 0.91
CA LEU A 580 -5.04 3.38 -0.16
C LEU A 580 -5.40 4.22 -1.39
N ARG A 581 -6.67 4.25 -1.81
CA ARG A 581 -7.12 5.10 -2.92
C ARG A 581 -6.91 6.57 -2.61
N LYS A 582 -7.30 7.00 -1.40
CA LYS A 582 -7.12 8.38 -0.94
C LYS A 582 -5.65 8.80 -0.98
N LEU A 583 -4.73 7.94 -0.55
CA LEU A 583 -3.29 8.21 -0.57
C LEU A 583 -2.75 8.40 -2.00
N ILE A 584 -3.20 7.60 -2.96
CA ILE A 584 -2.82 7.75 -4.38
C ILE A 584 -3.37 9.05 -4.97
N THR A 585 -4.64 9.40 -4.68
CA THR A 585 -5.28 10.63 -5.18
C THR A 585 -4.67 11.88 -4.56
N GLU A 586 -4.39 11.86 -3.25
CA GLU A 586 -3.76 12.98 -2.54
C GLU A 586 -2.26 13.12 -2.86
N GLY A 587 -1.63 12.07 -3.38
CA GLY A 587 -0.27 12.08 -3.90
C GLY A 587 0.75 12.58 -2.87
N SER A 588 1.45 13.67 -3.20
CA SER A 588 2.52 14.24 -2.36
C SER A 588 2.02 15.12 -1.19
N ARG A 589 0.70 15.37 -1.09
CA ARG A 589 0.14 16.31 -0.09
C ARG A 589 0.32 15.81 1.35
N MET A 590 0.18 14.50 1.57
CA MET A 590 0.26 13.87 2.89
C MET A 590 1.68 13.45 3.30
N LEU A 591 2.66 13.52 2.39
CA LEU A 591 4.02 13.11 2.73
C LEU A 591 4.71 14.15 3.61
N PRO A 592 5.41 13.75 4.67
CA PRO A 592 6.21 14.66 5.44
C PRO A 592 7.47 15.13 4.69
N GLY A 593 7.92 16.35 4.99
CA GLY A 593 9.14 16.92 4.42
C GLY A 593 9.02 17.36 2.95
N ALA A 594 10.18 17.43 2.29
CA ALA A 594 10.32 17.88 0.89
C ALA A 594 10.22 16.74 -0.15
N SER A 595 9.96 15.51 0.29
CA SER A 595 9.81 14.35 -0.60
C SER A 595 8.49 14.43 -1.39
N THR A 596 8.49 13.83 -2.57
CA THR A 596 7.29 13.75 -3.44
C THR A 596 7.12 12.36 -4.01
N ILE A 597 5.86 11.95 -4.20
CA ILE A 597 5.44 10.76 -4.92
C ILE A 597 4.55 11.22 -6.07
N ASN A 598 4.91 10.79 -7.27
CA ASN A 598 4.15 11.06 -8.48
C ASN A 598 3.99 9.77 -9.28
N PHE A 599 2.83 9.59 -9.88
CA PHE A 599 2.50 8.48 -10.76
C PHE A 599 1.99 9.06 -12.08
N ASP A 600 2.40 8.48 -13.21
CA ASP A 600 1.74 8.79 -14.48
C ASP A 600 0.28 8.28 -14.48
N GLN A 601 -0.54 8.77 -15.41
CA GLN A 601 -1.98 8.46 -15.42
C GLN A 601 -2.26 6.95 -15.55
N ILE A 602 -1.59 6.29 -16.49
CA ILE A 602 -1.77 4.84 -16.75
C ILE A 602 -1.35 4.02 -15.52
N THR A 603 -0.28 4.41 -14.83
CA THR A 603 0.20 3.77 -13.62
C THR A 603 -0.77 3.96 -12.47
N LYS A 604 -1.36 5.15 -12.30
CA LYS A 604 -2.42 5.37 -11.29
C LYS A 604 -3.59 4.43 -11.53
N GLU A 605 -4.05 4.32 -12.78
CA GLU A 605 -5.14 3.42 -13.17
C GLU A 605 -4.80 1.96 -12.84
N ARG A 606 -3.60 1.48 -13.21
CA ARG A 606 -3.12 0.11 -12.87
C ARG A 606 -3.06 -0.13 -11.36
N ILE A 607 -2.66 0.87 -10.57
CA ILE A 607 -2.64 0.75 -9.11
C ILE A 607 -4.09 0.66 -8.59
N PHE A 608 -5.00 1.50 -9.08
CA PHE A 608 -6.42 1.43 -8.70
C PHE A 608 -7.04 0.06 -9.05
N GLU A 609 -6.80 -0.45 -10.27
CA GLU A 609 -7.26 -1.78 -10.69
C GLU A 609 -6.70 -2.89 -9.78
N SER A 610 -5.42 -2.80 -9.40
CA SER A 610 -4.82 -3.76 -8.46
C SER A 610 -5.45 -3.67 -7.06
N ILE A 611 -5.80 -2.47 -6.58
CA ILE A 611 -6.50 -2.29 -5.30
C ILE A 611 -7.91 -2.89 -5.37
N ASP A 612 -8.62 -2.68 -6.48
CA ASP A 612 -9.99 -3.15 -6.67
C ASP A 612 -10.05 -4.67 -6.77
N SER A 613 -9.17 -5.27 -7.57
CA SER A 613 -9.09 -6.73 -7.77
C SER A 613 -8.49 -7.48 -6.58
N ALA A 614 -7.60 -6.86 -5.80
CA ALA A 614 -6.93 -7.52 -4.67
C ALA A 614 -7.93 -7.96 -3.59
N ASN A 615 -7.83 -9.24 -3.19
CA ASN A 615 -8.59 -9.77 -2.07
C ASN A 615 -7.86 -9.49 -0.75
N MET A 616 -8.23 -8.38 -0.10
CA MET A 616 -7.73 -7.98 1.22
C MET A 616 -8.33 -8.82 2.38
N GLN A 617 -8.87 -10.01 2.11
CA GLN A 617 -9.49 -10.87 3.12
C GLN A 617 -9.03 -12.33 2.99
N LEU A 618 -7.92 -12.58 2.28
CA LEU A 618 -7.34 -13.92 2.21
C LEU A 618 -6.97 -14.43 3.61
N LEU A 619 -7.40 -15.66 3.93
CA LEU A 619 -7.15 -16.26 5.23
C LEU A 619 -5.67 -16.38 5.56
N SER A 620 -4.83 -16.65 4.55
CA SER A 620 -3.37 -16.69 4.68
C SER A 620 -2.84 -15.38 5.25
N ASP A 621 -3.28 -14.26 4.69
CA ASP A 621 -2.76 -12.94 5.00
C ASP A 621 -3.30 -12.45 6.34
N LEU A 622 -4.60 -12.64 6.59
CA LEU A 622 -5.21 -12.35 7.89
C LEU A 622 -4.53 -13.15 9.01
N LYS A 623 -4.20 -14.43 8.77
CA LYS A 623 -3.44 -15.24 9.72
C LYS A 623 -2.02 -14.71 9.92
N LYS A 624 -1.33 -14.31 8.85
CA LYS A 624 0.02 -13.72 8.92
C LYS A 624 0.00 -12.47 9.80
N ASP A 625 -0.92 -11.54 9.58
CA ASP A 625 -1.02 -10.30 10.36
C ASP A 625 -1.46 -10.53 11.81
N TYR A 626 -2.41 -11.44 12.03
CA TYR A 626 -2.81 -11.85 13.37
C TYR A 626 -1.63 -12.45 14.15
N ASN A 627 -0.88 -13.36 13.52
CA ASN A 627 0.28 -13.98 14.15
C ASN A 627 1.37 -12.95 14.40
N LEU A 628 1.63 -12.03 13.45
CA LEU A 628 2.60 -10.97 13.62
C LEU A 628 2.29 -10.10 14.84
N LEU A 629 1.04 -9.65 15.01
CA LEU A 629 0.67 -8.85 16.17
C LEU A 629 0.67 -9.68 17.47
N LYS A 630 0.22 -10.94 17.41
CA LYS A 630 0.33 -11.88 18.53
C LYS A 630 1.77 -12.04 19.00
N PHE A 631 2.71 -12.16 18.06
CA PHE A 631 4.13 -12.25 18.32
C PHE A 631 4.67 -10.93 18.89
N LYS A 632 4.24 -9.76 18.40
CA LYS A 632 4.60 -8.46 19.01
C LYS A 632 4.14 -8.34 20.47
N LEU A 633 2.93 -8.80 20.78
CA LEU A 633 2.31 -8.64 22.10
C LEU A 633 2.67 -9.74 23.11
N GLY A 634 3.09 -10.92 22.64
CA GLY A 634 3.23 -12.13 23.47
C GLY A 634 1.90 -12.71 23.98
N ARG A 635 0.76 -12.16 23.55
CA ARG A 635 -0.60 -12.63 23.88
C ARG A 635 -1.51 -12.59 22.65
N THR A 636 -2.71 -13.16 22.79
CA THR A 636 -3.74 -13.04 21.73
C THR A 636 -4.12 -11.57 21.56
N PRO A 637 -4.02 -11.01 20.34
CA PRO A 637 -4.46 -9.65 20.07
C PRO A 637 -5.98 -9.56 20.08
N MET A 638 -6.49 -8.42 20.51
CA MET A 638 -7.86 -7.92 20.41
C MET A 638 -7.95 -6.87 19.29
N MET A 639 -9.14 -6.43 18.90
CA MET A 639 -9.33 -5.46 17.81
C MET A 639 -8.62 -4.14 18.10
N MET A 640 -8.72 -3.62 19.34
CA MET A 640 -8.05 -2.37 19.71
C MET A 640 -6.52 -2.46 19.67
N ASP A 641 -5.94 -3.65 19.89
CA ASP A 641 -4.49 -3.82 19.76
C ASP A 641 -4.01 -3.56 18.32
N PHE A 642 -4.81 -3.92 17.30
CA PHE A 642 -4.46 -3.62 15.91
C PHE A 642 -4.43 -2.11 15.64
N ILE A 643 -5.38 -1.38 16.24
CA ILE A 643 -5.47 0.07 16.12
C ILE A 643 -4.29 0.76 16.80
N GLU A 644 -3.99 0.40 18.05
CA GLU A 644 -2.90 0.98 18.83
C GLU A 644 -1.53 0.77 18.16
N HIS A 645 -1.36 -0.37 17.49
CA HIS A 645 -0.13 -0.70 16.76
C HIS A 645 -0.16 -0.28 15.27
N GLY A 646 -1.16 0.48 14.82
CA GLY A 646 -1.29 0.95 13.43
C GLY A 646 -1.24 -0.18 12.40
N SER A 647 -1.76 -1.36 12.76
CA SER A 647 -1.71 -2.59 11.97
C SER A 647 -2.96 -2.73 11.08
N ARG A 648 -3.24 -3.95 10.60
CA ARG A 648 -4.40 -4.23 9.74
C ARG A 648 -5.70 -3.77 10.37
N ASP A 649 -6.59 -3.20 9.55
CA ASP A 649 -7.95 -2.83 9.97
C ASP A 649 -8.65 -4.06 10.58
N PRO A 650 -9.00 -4.04 11.88
CA PRO A 650 -9.51 -5.21 12.55
C PRO A 650 -10.91 -5.61 12.04
N PHE A 651 -11.64 -4.72 11.37
CA PHE A 651 -12.94 -5.06 10.76
C PHE A 651 -12.80 -6.04 9.60
N LEU A 652 -11.64 -6.12 8.93
CA LEU A 652 -11.38 -7.13 7.89
C LEU A 652 -11.45 -8.56 8.42
N PHE A 653 -11.09 -8.79 9.69
CA PHE A 653 -11.27 -10.09 10.35
C PHE A 653 -12.75 -10.39 10.62
N VAL A 654 -13.53 -9.36 10.98
CA VAL A 654 -14.98 -9.46 11.20
C VAL A 654 -15.71 -9.76 9.89
N ASP A 655 -15.36 -9.10 8.80
CA ASP A 655 -15.95 -9.37 7.49
C ASP A 655 -15.73 -10.82 7.06
N TYR A 656 -14.50 -11.31 7.24
CA TYR A 656 -14.12 -12.69 6.89
C TYR A 656 -14.80 -13.76 7.76
N ALA A 657 -14.90 -13.55 9.08
CA ALA A 657 -15.34 -14.59 10.04
C ALA A 657 -16.68 -14.29 10.75
N ASN A 658 -17.39 -13.23 10.35
CA ASN A 658 -18.58 -12.66 11.01
C ASN A 658 -18.34 -11.99 12.37
N SER A 659 -17.29 -12.38 13.11
CA SER A 659 -16.84 -11.72 14.33
C SER A 659 -15.35 -11.96 14.53
N TYR A 660 -14.69 -11.08 15.28
CA TYR A 660 -13.28 -11.27 15.61
C TYR A 660 -13.06 -12.52 16.48
N TYR A 661 -13.99 -12.85 17.39
CA TYR A 661 -13.97 -14.10 18.14
C TYR A 661 -13.90 -15.33 17.23
N ASN A 662 -14.80 -15.43 16.26
CA ASN A 662 -14.83 -16.55 15.32
C ASN A 662 -13.52 -16.69 14.54
N PHE A 663 -12.92 -15.57 14.15
CA PHE A 663 -11.61 -15.57 13.52
C PHE A 663 -10.56 -16.19 14.45
N THR A 664 -10.46 -15.74 15.70
CA THR A 664 -9.48 -16.29 16.66
C THR A 664 -9.66 -17.78 16.92
N VAL A 665 -10.89 -18.27 17.01
CA VAL A 665 -11.20 -19.71 17.16
C VAL A 665 -10.74 -20.49 15.93
N LYS A 666 -11.02 -19.96 14.72
CA LYS A 666 -10.61 -20.58 13.45
C LYS A 666 -9.09 -20.69 13.31
N VAL A 667 -8.33 -19.74 13.86
CA VAL A 667 -6.86 -19.78 13.83
C VAL A 667 -6.29 -20.72 14.90
N LYS A 668 -6.78 -20.67 16.14
CA LYS A 668 -6.21 -21.43 17.28
C LYS A 668 -6.48 -22.94 17.23
N LYS A 669 -7.48 -23.40 16.48
CA LYS A 669 -7.90 -24.83 16.37
C LYS A 669 -8.19 -25.55 17.71
N THR A 670 -8.15 -24.87 18.85
CA THR A 670 -8.51 -25.39 20.19
C THR A 670 -9.03 -24.24 21.04
N ALA A 671 -10.24 -24.39 21.60
CA ALA A 671 -10.75 -23.52 22.65
C ALA A 671 -10.75 -24.34 23.95
N LYS A 672 -10.06 -23.85 24.99
CA LYS A 672 -9.98 -24.52 26.29
C LYS A 672 -11.32 -24.48 27.04
N GLU A 673 -12.20 -23.51 26.72
CA GLU A 673 -13.63 -23.46 27.05
C GLU A 673 -14.34 -22.65 25.93
N ALA A 674 -15.31 -23.24 25.22
CA ALA A 674 -15.95 -22.59 24.06
C ALA A 674 -17.19 -21.77 24.47
N LEU A 675 -17.37 -20.58 23.89
CA LEU A 675 -18.61 -19.80 24.04
C LEU A 675 -19.81 -20.62 23.54
N SER A 676 -20.98 -20.37 24.14
CA SER A 676 -22.21 -21.01 23.68
C SER A 676 -22.57 -20.55 22.26
N LYS A 677 -23.34 -21.36 21.51
CA LYS A 677 -23.79 -21.00 20.16
C LYS A 677 -24.54 -19.66 20.12
N GLN A 678 -25.30 -19.35 21.18
CA GLN A 678 -26.04 -18.09 21.30
C GLN A 678 -25.10 -16.91 21.53
N GLN A 679 -24.09 -17.05 22.40
CA GLN A 679 -23.04 -16.03 22.62
C GLN A 679 -22.25 -15.74 21.34
N VAL A 680 -21.87 -16.78 20.60
CA VAL A 680 -21.18 -16.63 19.32
C VAL A 680 -22.04 -15.84 18.33
N LYS A 681 -23.31 -16.20 18.18
CA LYS A 681 -24.23 -15.49 17.28
C LYS A 681 -24.45 -14.03 17.71
N LEU A 682 -24.54 -13.75 19.01
CA LEU A 682 -24.61 -12.39 19.53
C LEU A 682 -23.37 -11.56 19.13
N LEU A 683 -22.16 -12.12 19.28
CA LEU A 683 -20.94 -11.44 18.84
C LEU A 683 -20.93 -11.17 17.33
N GLU A 684 -21.43 -12.08 16.51
CA GLU A 684 -21.57 -11.86 15.06
C GLU A 684 -22.51 -10.69 14.75
N LEU A 685 -23.69 -10.68 15.40
CA LEU A 685 -24.69 -9.62 15.21
C LEU A 685 -24.16 -8.26 15.69
N PHE A 686 -23.58 -8.19 16.90
CA PHE A 686 -23.01 -6.94 17.39
C PHE A 686 -21.87 -6.44 16.49
N SER A 687 -20.96 -7.31 16.07
CA SER A 687 -19.80 -6.91 15.27
C SER A 687 -20.21 -6.34 13.90
N LYS A 688 -21.13 -7.00 13.18
CA LYS A 688 -21.52 -6.59 11.82
C LYS A 688 -22.58 -5.50 11.79
N GLU A 689 -23.52 -5.54 12.73
CA GLU A 689 -24.76 -4.76 12.64
C GLU A 689 -24.76 -3.51 13.51
N ILE A 690 -24.01 -3.53 14.62
CA ILE A 690 -23.99 -2.43 15.60
C ILE A 690 -22.62 -1.75 15.57
N ASN A 691 -21.57 -2.51 15.84
CA ASN A 691 -20.20 -2.05 16.03
C ASN A 691 -19.40 -1.92 14.72
N ASN A 692 -20.07 -1.45 13.66
CA ASN A 692 -19.47 -1.23 12.35
C ASN A 692 -18.99 0.22 12.13
N SER A 693 -18.91 1.01 13.20
CA SER A 693 -18.49 2.43 13.24
C SER A 693 -19.39 3.43 12.51
N LYS A 694 -20.51 3.03 11.90
CA LYS A 694 -21.36 3.95 11.11
C LYS A 694 -22.33 4.76 11.96
N ARG A 695 -22.79 4.21 13.09
CA ARG A 695 -23.70 4.85 14.04
C ARG A 695 -23.17 4.70 15.46
N LEU A 696 -22.79 5.82 16.06
CA LEU A 696 -22.05 5.87 17.32
C LEU A 696 -22.92 5.50 18.54
N GLU A 697 -24.18 5.94 18.56
CA GLU A 697 -25.01 5.94 19.76
C GLU A 697 -25.22 4.53 20.33
N GLU A 698 -25.39 3.54 19.44
CA GLU A 698 -25.65 2.15 19.81
C GLU A 698 -24.43 1.53 20.50
N SER A 699 -23.23 1.73 19.96
CA SER A 699 -21.97 1.28 20.57
C SER A 699 -21.69 1.98 21.91
N LEU A 700 -22.02 3.27 22.04
CA LEU A 700 -21.90 4.00 23.32
C LEU A 700 -22.86 3.46 24.39
N ILE A 701 -24.12 3.21 24.02
CA ILE A 701 -25.13 2.68 24.97
C ILE A 701 -24.65 1.34 25.54
N ILE A 702 -24.26 0.40 24.67
CA ILE A 702 -23.87 -0.94 25.12
C ILE A 702 -22.60 -0.90 25.97
N LYS A 703 -21.58 -0.13 25.56
CA LYS A 703 -20.34 0.04 26.32
C LYS A 703 -20.61 0.60 27.72
N LEU A 704 -21.30 1.74 27.81
CA LEU A 704 -21.55 2.42 29.07
C LEU A 704 -22.40 1.59 30.02
N LEU A 705 -23.38 0.82 29.50
CA LEU A 705 -24.17 -0.09 30.32
C LEU A 705 -23.32 -1.24 30.88
N ILE A 706 -22.42 -1.81 30.09
CA ILE A 706 -21.55 -2.92 30.53
C ILE A 706 -20.51 -2.44 31.56
N GLU A 707 -19.97 -1.23 31.41
CA GLU A 707 -18.93 -0.67 32.28
C GLU A 707 -19.49 -0.02 33.55
N SER A 708 -20.54 0.80 33.42
CA SER A 708 -21.07 1.62 34.51
C SER A 708 -22.30 1.02 35.20
N GLY A 709 -23.00 0.08 34.55
CA GLY A 709 -24.21 -0.57 35.08
C GLY A 709 -25.48 0.29 35.09
N ASP A 710 -25.37 1.60 34.84
CA ASP A 710 -26.50 2.53 34.74
C ASP A 710 -26.24 3.62 33.69
N LEU A 711 -27.25 3.87 32.85
CA LEU A 711 -27.23 4.90 31.82
C LEU A 711 -28.63 5.50 31.64
N SER A 712 -28.75 6.81 31.85
CA SER A 712 -29.97 7.55 31.52
C SER A 712 -29.90 8.14 30.11
N VAL A 713 -31.06 8.30 29.46
CA VAL A 713 -31.17 8.98 28.16
C VAL A 713 -30.61 10.40 28.23
N LYS A 714 -30.82 11.10 29.35
CA LYS A 714 -30.29 12.44 29.58
C LYS A 714 -28.74 12.45 29.55
N LYS A 715 -28.12 11.51 30.26
CA LYS A 715 -26.65 11.39 30.31
C LYS A 715 -26.06 11.07 28.93
N LEU A 716 -26.70 10.20 28.15
CA LEU A 716 -26.28 9.90 26.77
C LEU A 716 -26.35 11.16 25.87
N LYS A 717 -27.47 11.89 25.91
CA LYS A 717 -27.64 13.13 25.14
C LYS A 717 -26.61 14.19 25.50
N GLU A 718 -26.32 14.37 26.79
CA GLU A 718 -25.31 15.31 27.27
C GLU A 718 -23.90 14.92 26.81
N LEU A 719 -23.55 13.64 26.87
CA LEU A 719 -22.23 13.15 26.44
C LEU A 719 -22.00 13.39 24.95
N VAL A 720 -22.98 13.05 24.12
CA VAL A 720 -22.86 13.21 22.66
C VAL A 720 -22.84 14.68 22.26
N LEU A 721 -23.68 15.51 22.88
CA LEU A 721 -23.68 16.95 22.64
C LEU A 721 -22.33 17.59 23.02
N ASN A 722 -21.79 17.24 24.18
CA ASN A 722 -20.54 17.82 24.67
C ASN A 722 -19.31 17.39 23.84
N LYS A 723 -19.30 16.15 23.34
CA LYS A 723 -18.14 15.61 22.60
C LYS A 723 -18.22 15.87 21.10
N TYR A 724 -19.39 15.72 20.48
CA TYR A 724 -19.58 15.76 19.02
C TYR A 724 -20.39 16.97 18.54
N GLY A 725 -21.02 17.73 19.44
CA GLY A 725 -21.72 18.96 19.09
C GLY A 725 -23.09 18.79 18.42
N TYR A 726 -23.66 17.58 18.38
CA TYR A 726 -25.00 17.31 17.82
C TYR A 726 -25.98 16.75 18.85
N TYR A 727 -27.28 16.92 18.57
CA TYR A 727 -28.37 16.48 19.45
C TYR A 727 -28.99 15.16 18.99
N ILE A 728 -29.33 14.28 19.93
CA ILE A 728 -30.02 13.02 19.66
C ILE A 728 -31.52 13.17 19.92
N SER A 729 -32.34 12.90 18.90
CA SER A 729 -33.81 12.94 19.02
C SER A 729 -34.37 11.76 19.83
N ASP A 730 -35.58 11.88 20.38
CA ASP A 730 -36.25 10.77 21.08
C ASP A 730 -36.59 9.59 20.14
N GLU A 731 -36.80 9.88 18.87
CA GLU A 731 -36.98 8.85 17.84
C GLU A 731 -35.68 8.07 17.59
N THR A 732 -34.56 8.78 17.51
CA THR A 732 -33.22 8.16 17.40
C THR A 732 -32.96 7.26 18.61
N ILE A 733 -33.33 7.67 19.83
CA ILE A 733 -33.22 6.82 21.04
C ILE A 733 -34.07 5.55 20.91
N LYS A 734 -35.32 5.65 20.47
CA LYS A 734 -36.18 4.48 20.24
C LYS A 734 -35.59 3.55 19.16
N SER A 735 -35.08 4.12 18.08
CA SER A 735 -34.39 3.37 17.02
C SER A 735 -33.18 2.62 17.58
N CYS A 736 -32.34 3.27 18.39
CA CYS A 736 -31.19 2.61 19.03
C CYS A 736 -31.62 1.41 19.89
N VAL A 737 -32.70 1.54 20.69
CA VAL A 737 -33.23 0.42 21.49
C VAL A 737 -33.72 -0.73 20.61
N SER A 738 -34.43 -0.42 19.52
CA SER A 738 -34.93 -1.42 18.56
C SER A 738 -33.79 -2.14 17.83
N ASN A 739 -32.75 -1.40 17.42
CA ASN A 739 -31.56 -1.96 16.77
C ASN A 739 -30.71 -2.80 17.70
N LEU A 740 -30.50 -2.37 18.94
CA LEU A 740 -29.76 -3.13 19.96
C LEU A 740 -30.50 -4.43 20.35
N ASN A 741 -31.82 -4.47 20.18
CA ASN A 741 -32.61 -5.71 20.27
C ASN A 741 -32.72 -6.48 18.94
N PHE A 742 -32.04 -6.04 17.88
CA PHE A 742 -31.98 -6.65 16.56
C PHE A 742 -33.34 -6.85 15.87
N GLU A 743 -34.26 -5.89 16.05
CA GLU A 743 -35.58 -5.87 15.38
C GLU A 743 -35.49 -5.42 13.91
N PHE A 744 -34.55 -4.51 13.62
CA PHE A 744 -34.29 -3.98 12.27
C PHE A 744 -33.67 -5.03 11.34
N VAL A 745 -32.78 -5.88 11.86
CA VAL A 745 -32.05 -6.89 11.10
C VAL A 745 -32.99 -8.05 10.78
N ARG A 746 -33.13 -8.37 9.49
CA ARG A 746 -34.01 -9.43 9.01
C ARG A 746 -33.22 -10.56 8.36
N GLU A 747 -33.52 -11.80 8.74
CA GLU A 747 -32.94 -13.00 8.15
C GLU A 747 -34.04 -13.93 7.62
N LYS A 748 -33.71 -14.75 6.62
CA LYS A 748 -34.66 -15.69 6.02
C LYS A 748 -34.65 -17.00 6.78
N LYS A 749 -35.77 -17.36 7.42
CA LYS A 749 -35.96 -18.65 8.12
C LYS A 749 -37.24 -19.32 7.64
N ALA A 750 -37.13 -20.58 7.21
CA ALA A 750 -38.26 -21.37 6.67
C ALA A 750 -39.08 -20.64 5.57
N GLY A 751 -38.40 -19.88 4.69
CA GLY A 751 -39.04 -19.17 3.58
C GLY A 751 -39.67 -17.81 3.93
N LYS A 752 -39.73 -17.43 5.21
CA LYS A 752 -40.22 -16.11 5.68
C LYS A 752 -39.04 -15.22 6.10
N MET A 753 -39.18 -13.91 5.89
CA MET A 753 -38.27 -12.90 6.47
C MET A 753 -38.75 -12.57 7.87
N LEU A 754 -37.94 -12.88 8.88
CA LEU A 754 -38.22 -12.60 10.29
C LEU A 754 -37.08 -11.77 10.86
N SER A 755 -37.33 -11.04 11.95
CA SER A 755 -36.27 -10.29 12.65
C SER A 755 -35.29 -11.26 13.31
N ALA A 756 -34.03 -10.84 13.45
CA ALA A 756 -33.03 -11.60 14.20
C ALA A 756 -33.48 -11.80 15.66
N LYS A 757 -34.17 -10.82 16.24
CA LYS A 757 -34.86 -10.93 17.53
C LYS A 757 -35.76 -12.16 17.61
N GLU A 758 -36.71 -12.31 16.69
CA GLU A 758 -37.67 -13.43 16.66
C GLU A 758 -37.00 -14.77 16.36
N ILE A 759 -35.94 -14.76 15.54
CA ILE A 759 -35.26 -15.99 15.10
C ILE A 759 -34.45 -16.62 16.23
N TYR A 760 -33.82 -15.78 17.04
CA TYR A 760 -32.87 -16.17 18.08
C TYR A 760 -33.38 -15.92 19.51
N ASP A 761 -34.63 -15.46 19.64
CA ASP A 761 -35.29 -15.14 20.90
C ASP A 761 -34.47 -14.17 21.76
N LEU A 762 -34.14 -13.01 21.19
CA LEU A 762 -33.24 -12.04 21.82
C LEU A 762 -34.00 -10.94 22.57
N GLU A 763 -33.54 -10.65 23.78
CA GLU A 763 -33.88 -9.42 24.50
C GLU A 763 -32.61 -8.91 25.16
N ILE A 764 -32.08 -7.77 24.69
CA ILE A 764 -30.80 -7.23 25.16
C ILE A 764 -31.04 -6.17 26.23
N LEU A 765 -31.93 -5.22 25.95
CA LEU A 765 -32.22 -4.10 26.84
C LEU A 765 -33.63 -3.55 26.65
N SER A 766 -34.14 -2.91 27.70
CA SER A 766 -35.38 -2.14 27.72
C SER A 766 -35.13 -0.69 28.13
N LEU A 767 -36.14 0.17 27.92
CA LEU A 767 -36.12 1.55 28.39
C LEU A 767 -37.18 1.72 29.49
N GLU A 768 -36.74 1.92 30.73
CA GLU A 768 -37.59 2.04 31.91
C GLU A 768 -37.39 3.40 32.59
N ASN A 769 -38.45 4.21 32.72
CA ASN A 769 -38.40 5.54 33.35
C ASN A 769 -37.27 6.47 32.82
N GLY A 770 -36.91 6.33 31.54
CA GLY A 770 -35.84 7.12 30.91
C GLY A 770 -34.41 6.59 31.15
N ASN A 771 -34.27 5.39 31.72
CA ASN A 771 -33.02 4.68 31.90
C ASN A 771 -32.98 3.43 31.02
N PHE A 772 -31.81 3.14 30.45
CA PHE A 772 -31.58 1.89 29.74
C PHE A 772 -31.30 0.78 30.77
N VAL A 773 -32.01 -0.35 30.65
CA VAL A 773 -31.89 -1.47 31.58
C VAL A 773 -31.57 -2.73 30.79
N LEU A 774 -30.48 -3.43 31.16
CA LEU A 774 -30.11 -4.70 30.54
C LEU A 774 -31.10 -5.81 30.94
N SER A 775 -31.45 -6.67 29.99
CA SER A 775 -32.28 -7.85 30.28
C SER A 775 -31.53 -8.82 31.20
N LYS A 776 -32.30 -9.63 31.95
CA LYS A 776 -31.72 -10.66 32.83
C LYS A 776 -30.95 -11.72 32.04
N GLU A 777 -31.45 -12.10 30.87
CA GLU A 777 -30.81 -13.10 30.01
C GLU A 777 -29.48 -12.59 29.47
N PHE A 778 -29.44 -11.35 28.99
CA PHE A 778 -28.20 -10.75 28.49
C PHE A 778 -27.18 -10.53 29.60
N ALA A 779 -27.62 -10.16 30.80
CA ALA A 779 -26.76 -10.07 31.98
C ALA A 779 -26.09 -11.41 32.33
N VAL A 780 -26.76 -12.55 32.11
CA VAL A 780 -26.16 -13.88 32.26
C VAL A 780 -25.07 -14.11 31.21
N HIS A 781 -25.28 -13.72 29.95
CA HIS A 781 -24.23 -13.83 28.93
C HIS A 781 -22.99 -12.99 29.26
N LEU A 782 -23.18 -11.78 29.80
CA LEU A 782 -22.10 -10.88 30.23
C LEU A 782 -21.30 -11.40 31.44
N SER A 783 -21.80 -12.40 32.16
CA SER A 783 -21.04 -13.06 33.24
C SER A 783 -19.89 -13.92 32.72
N GLN A 784 -19.92 -14.32 31.43
CA GLN A 784 -18.81 -15.01 30.79
C GLN A 784 -17.77 -13.97 30.34
N THR A 785 -16.56 -14.09 30.88
CA THR A 785 -15.48 -13.09 30.74
C THR A 785 -15.07 -12.84 29.30
N ASP A 786 -14.89 -13.89 28.49
CA ASP A 786 -14.46 -13.73 27.10
C ASP A 786 -15.53 -13.01 26.25
N PHE A 787 -16.80 -13.41 26.36
CA PHE A 787 -17.92 -12.78 25.68
C PHE A 787 -17.98 -11.29 26.00
N LYS A 788 -17.89 -10.94 27.30
CA LYS A 788 -17.84 -9.54 27.74
C LYS A 788 -16.65 -8.79 27.13
N HIS A 789 -15.46 -9.38 27.16
CA HIS A 789 -14.24 -8.76 26.63
C HIS A 789 -14.31 -8.54 25.11
N PHE A 790 -14.72 -9.55 24.33
CA PHE A 790 -14.85 -9.41 22.87
C PHE A 790 -15.94 -8.41 22.47
N LEU A 791 -17.04 -8.34 23.22
CA LEU A 791 -18.10 -7.37 22.94
C LEU A 791 -17.66 -5.93 23.22
N LEU A 792 -16.99 -5.70 24.37
CA LEU A 792 -16.47 -4.38 24.73
C LEU A 792 -15.41 -3.91 23.73
N ASP A 793 -14.44 -4.77 23.40
CA ASP A 793 -13.39 -4.46 22.43
C ASP A 793 -13.95 -4.14 21.03
N SER A 794 -15.00 -4.85 20.59
CA SER A 794 -15.72 -4.52 19.36
C SER A 794 -16.42 -3.16 19.44
N ALA A 795 -17.02 -2.81 20.58
CA ALA A 795 -17.65 -1.50 20.78
C ALA A 795 -16.62 -0.36 20.85
N ASP A 796 -15.49 -0.60 21.51
CA ASP A 796 -14.35 0.33 21.58
C ASP A 796 -13.79 0.62 20.19
N TYR A 797 -13.60 -0.41 19.36
CA TYR A 797 -13.21 -0.25 17.97
C TYR A 797 -14.20 0.64 17.20
N SER A 798 -15.50 0.35 17.31
CA SER A 798 -16.55 1.11 16.62
C SER A 798 -16.55 2.60 17.01
N ILE A 799 -16.38 2.90 18.30
CA ILE A 799 -16.32 4.27 18.83
C ILE A 799 -15.03 4.96 18.37
N TYR A 800 -13.88 4.29 18.47
CA TYR A 800 -12.59 4.83 18.01
C TYR A 800 -12.64 5.19 16.53
N GLU A 801 -13.15 4.28 15.70
CA GLU A 801 -13.17 4.48 14.25
C GLU A 801 -14.18 5.58 13.86
N PHE A 802 -15.28 5.70 14.59
CA PHE A 802 -16.17 6.85 14.43
C PHE A 802 -15.45 8.16 14.82
N ASP A 803 -14.78 8.21 15.97
CA ASP A 803 -14.03 9.39 16.43
C ASP A 803 -12.96 9.82 15.42
N ARG A 804 -12.23 8.86 14.84
CA ARG A 804 -11.18 9.10 13.85
C ARG A 804 -11.71 9.75 12.57
N LEU A 805 -12.91 9.35 12.13
CA LEU A 805 -13.52 9.79 10.89
C LEU A 805 -14.51 10.97 11.07
N PHE A 806 -14.81 11.35 12.30
CA PHE A 806 -15.78 12.40 12.59
C PHE A 806 -15.14 13.78 12.45
N ASP A 807 -15.68 14.60 11.54
CA ASP A 807 -15.45 16.03 11.48
C ASP A 807 -16.79 16.76 11.63
N ALA A 808 -16.87 17.68 12.59
CA ALA A 808 -18.06 18.48 12.85
C ALA A 808 -18.44 19.38 11.65
N ALA A 809 -17.48 19.77 10.81
CA ALA A 809 -17.73 20.55 9.61
C ALA A 809 -18.33 19.70 8.47
N GLU A 810 -18.05 18.39 8.44
CA GLU A 810 -18.52 17.46 7.42
C GLU A 810 -19.76 16.65 7.86
N TRP A 811 -20.19 16.81 9.12
CA TRP A 811 -21.33 16.11 9.69
C TRP A 811 -22.67 16.71 9.28
N GLN A 812 -23.55 15.88 8.71
CA GLN A 812 -24.87 16.26 8.22
C GLN A 812 -25.94 15.26 8.68
N ASN A 813 -26.62 15.60 9.77
CA ASN A 813 -27.83 14.92 10.24
C ASN A 813 -27.73 13.38 10.22
N GLY A 814 -26.62 12.82 10.72
CA GLY A 814 -26.37 11.37 10.79
C GLY A 814 -25.29 10.84 9.85
N PHE A 815 -24.86 11.61 8.85
CA PHE A 815 -23.85 11.17 7.87
C PHE A 815 -22.63 12.10 7.86
N VAL A 816 -21.46 11.58 7.56
CA VAL A 816 -20.24 12.35 7.31
C VAL A 816 -20.04 12.44 5.80
N LEU A 817 -19.79 13.63 5.26
CA LEU A 817 -19.50 13.83 3.83
C LEU A 817 -18.35 12.92 3.37
N TYR A 818 -18.48 12.38 2.16
CA TYR A 818 -17.50 11.50 1.51
C TYR A 818 -17.18 10.21 2.26
N ARG A 819 -17.95 9.85 3.28
CA ARG A 819 -17.86 8.54 3.94
C ARG A 819 -18.76 7.53 3.23
N LYS A 820 -18.28 6.28 3.15
CA LYS A 820 -19.05 5.16 2.59
C LYS A 820 -20.09 4.62 3.56
N TYR A 821 -21.28 4.33 3.06
CA TYR A 821 -22.36 3.68 3.79
C TYR A 821 -23.01 2.58 2.95
N SER A 822 -23.31 1.44 3.58
CA SER A 822 -24.18 0.46 2.95
C SER A 822 -25.62 0.97 2.94
N ARG A 823 -26.46 0.45 2.03
CA ARG A 823 -27.91 0.78 2.04
C ARG A 823 -28.53 0.51 3.42
N LYS A 824 -28.10 -0.58 4.07
CA LYS A 824 -28.58 -0.97 5.40
C LYS A 824 -28.23 0.07 6.45
N ASP A 825 -27.00 0.58 6.43
CA ASP A 825 -26.57 1.63 7.36
C ASP A 825 -27.38 2.92 7.17
N VAL A 826 -27.63 3.32 5.92
CA VAL A 826 -28.43 4.51 5.61
C VAL A 826 -29.82 4.42 6.22
N PHE A 827 -30.53 3.31 6.00
CA PHE A 827 -31.88 3.16 6.57
C PHE A 827 -31.88 3.03 8.10
N ARG A 828 -30.84 2.41 8.68
CA ARG A 828 -30.66 2.37 10.14
C ARG A 828 -30.48 3.77 10.73
N ILE A 829 -29.62 4.59 10.13
CA ILE A 829 -29.32 5.97 10.56
C ILE A 829 -30.54 6.88 10.38
N LEU A 830 -31.34 6.65 9.33
CA LEU A 830 -32.62 7.32 9.09
C LEU A 830 -33.77 6.82 10.00
N ASN A 831 -33.48 6.01 11.02
CA ASN A 831 -34.45 5.49 11.98
C ASN A 831 -35.59 4.64 11.39
N VAL A 832 -35.40 4.05 10.19
CA VAL A 832 -36.41 3.17 9.60
C VAL A 832 -36.57 1.91 10.46
N THR A 833 -37.82 1.52 10.73
CA THR A 833 -38.15 0.43 11.65
C THR A 833 -37.69 -0.96 11.17
N GLU A 834 -37.68 -1.18 9.86
CA GLU A 834 -37.31 -2.46 9.26
C GLU A 834 -36.33 -2.25 8.10
N ASN A 835 -35.33 -3.12 7.98
CA ASN A 835 -34.41 -3.08 6.86
C ASN A 835 -35.14 -3.36 5.54
N PRO A 836 -35.20 -2.40 4.59
CA PRO A 836 -35.93 -2.59 3.34
C PRO A 836 -35.31 -3.68 2.46
N VAL A 837 -36.15 -4.42 1.73
CA VAL A 837 -35.68 -5.39 0.74
C VAL A 837 -34.95 -4.66 -0.39
N ALA A 838 -33.70 -5.06 -0.68
CA ALA A 838 -32.83 -4.37 -1.64
C ALA A 838 -33.47 -4.15 -3.02
N GLN A 839 -34.27 -5.11 -3.50
CA GLN A 839 -35.01 -5.00 -4.77
C GLN A 839 -36.02 -3.85 -4.78
N ASN A 840 -36.64 -3.54 -3.63
CA ASN A 840 -37.60 -2.44 -3.52
C ASN A 840 -36.89 -1.07 -3.49
N VAL A 841 -35.70 -1.03 -2.88
CA VAL A 841 -34.87 0.17 -2.82
C VAL A 841 -34.43 0.57 -4.23
N GLY A 842 -33.83 -0.33 -5.01
CA GLY A 842 -33.28 0.02 -6.32
C GLY A 842 -32.34 1.23 -6.21
N GLY A 843 -32.70 2.34 -6.89
CA GLY A 843 -31.98 3.63 -6.81
C GLY A 843 -32.50 4.64 -5.77
N TYR A 844 -33.69 4.46 -5.17
CA TYR A 844 -34.19 5.33 -4.09
C TYR A 844 -35.44 4.75 -3.43
N LEU A 845 -35.74 5.13 -2.19
CA LEU A 845 -36.98 4.74 -1.52
C LEU A 845 -37.55 5.91 -0.73
N VAL A 846 -38.78 6.33 -1.04
CA VAL A 846 -39.50 7.35 -0.25
C VAL A 846 -40.03 6.67 1.02
N SER A 847 -39.77 7.28 2.17
CA SER A 847 -40.26 6.80 3.46
C SER A 847 -41.79 6.86 3.55
N ALA A 848 -42.38 5.99 4.37
CA ALA A 848 -43.84 5.90 4.49
C ALA A 848 -44.49 7.15 5.10
N ASP A 849 -43.74 7.87 5.94
CA ASP A 849 -44.10 9.15 6.57
C ASP A 849 -43.76 10.37 5.70
N ASN A 850 -43.13 10.18 4.53
CA ASN A 850 -42.68 11.22 3.62
C ASN A 850 -41.59 12.16 4.18
N GLU A 851 -40.84 11.75 5.21
CA GLU A 851 -39.78 12.57 5.79
C GLU A 851 -38.43 12.47 5.06
N HIS A 852 -38.11 11.32 4.46
CA HIS A 852 -36.81 11.11 3.82
C HIS A 852 -36.88 10.21 2.58
N CYS A 853 -35.99 10.48 1.61
CA CYS A 853 -35.78 9.65 0.43
C CYS A 853 -34.29 9.57 0.09
N PRO A 854 -33.54 8.60 0.64
CA PRO A 854 -32.15 8.38 0.23
C PRO A 854 -32.07 7.95 -1.23
N ILE A 855 -31.12 8.53 -1.95
CA ILE A 855 -30.86 8.29 -3.38
C ILE A 855 -29.52 7.58 -3.52
N PHE A 856 -29.50 6.46 -4.25
CA PHE A 856 -28.32 5.64 -4.50
C PHE A 856 -28.04 5.57 -6.00
N VAL A 857 -26.84 5.99 -6.40
CA VAL A 857 -26.41 6.03 -7.80
C VAL A 857 -25.13 5.22 -8.00
N ASN A 858 -25.13 4.38 -9.03
CA ASN A 858 -23.90 3.84 -9.61
C ASN A 858 -23.52 4.74 -10.79
N TYR A 859 -22.40 5.45 -10.68
CA TYR A 859 -22.01 6.53 -11.58
C TYR A 859 -21.61 6.00 -12.97
N HIS A 860 -20.71 5.01 -13.01
CA HIS A 860 -20.45 4.24 -14.23
C HIS A 860 -21.20 2.90 -14.17
N LYS A 861 -21.79 2.56 -15.31
CA LYS A 861 -22.67 1.39 -15.48
C LYS A 861 -21.95 0.37 -16.35
N GLU A 862 -21.95 -0.90 -15.95
CA GLU A 862 -21.34 -1.97 -16.75
C GLU A 862 -22.03 -2.11 -18.12
N GLU A 863 -21.28 -2.54 -19.13
CA GLU A 863 -21.78 -2.68 -20.52
C GLU A 863 -22.99 -3.63 -20.64
N HIS A 864 -23.14 -4.57 -19.70
CA HIS A 864 -24.16 -5.64 -19.69
C HIS A 864 -25.34 -5.41 -18.72
N ILE A 865 -25.55 -4.19 -18.22
CA ILE A 865 -26.74 -3.86 -17.41
C ILE A 865 -27.97 -3.69 -18.30
N SER A 866 -29.15 -4.09 -17.80
CA SER A 866 -30.45 -3.88 -18.48
C SER A 866 -30.59 -2.43 -18.95
N GLU A 867 -30.99 -2.22 -20.20
CA GLU A 867 -31.23 -0.90 -20.79
C GLU A 867 -32.25 -0.10 -19.96
N SER A 868 -33.20 -0.80 -19.32
CA SER A 868 -34.21 -0.18 -18.44
C SER A 868 -33.66 0.40 -17.13
N THR A 869 -32.34 0.28 -16.92
CA THR A 869 -31.60 0.80 -15.75
C THR A 869 -30.38 1.65 -16.13
N LYS A 870 -30.16 1.92 -17.43
CA LYS A 870 -29.13 2.85 -17.93
C LYS A 870 -29.58 4.31 -17.82
N TYR A 871 -29.82 4.77 -16.60
CA TYR A 871 -30.13 6.19 -16.33
C TYR A 871 -28.95 7.10 -16.71
N GLU A 872 -29.20 8.34 -17.14
CA GLU A 872 -28.17 9.35 -17.44
C GLU A 872 -27.89 10.19 -16.20
N ASP A 873 -27.41 9.54 -15.13
CA ASP A 873 -27.05 10.23 -13.90
C ASP A 873 -25.61 10.77 -14.04
N GLU A 874 -25.42 12.09 -13.94
CA GLU A 874 -24.11 12.70 -14.13
C GLU A 874 -23.95 14.01 -13.35
N PHE A 875 -22.73 14.31 -12.95
CA PHE A 875 -22.44 15.64 -12.44
C PHE A 875 -22.31 16.65 -13.59
N VAL A 876 -23.12 17.71 -13.55
CA VAL A 876 -23.01 18.84 -14.47
C VAL A 876 -21.83 19.73 -14.07
N ASN A 877 -21.65 19.93 -12.77
CA ASN A 877 -20.53 20.61 -12.15
C ASN A 877 -20.44 20.16 -10.67
N HIS A 878 -19.53 20.76 -9.90
CA HIS A 878 -19.31 20.39 -8.48
C HIS A 878 -20.55 20.56 -7.58
N LYS A 879 -21.58 21.28 -8.00
CA LYS A 879 -22.80 21.55 -7.20
C LYS A 879 -24.07 21.00 -7.82
N GLU A 880 -24.11 20.82 -9.13
CA GLU A 880 -25.29 20.39 -9.86
C GLU A 880 -25.15 18.94 -10.32
N PHE A 881 -26.18 18.14 -10.04
CA PHE A 881 -26.23 16.72 -10.38
C PHE A 881 -27.53 16.41 -11.13
N ASP A 882 -27.38 15.87 -12.35
CA ASP A 882 -28.49 15.36 -13.13
C ASP A 882 -28.84 13.95 -12.68
N TRP A 883 -30.13 13.71 -12.44
CA TRP A 883 -30.62 12.44 -11.94
C TRP A 883 -31.90 12.02 -12.65
N MET A 884 -32.08 10.71 -12.86
CA MET A 884 -33.33 10.16 -13.37
C MET A 884 -34.06 9.27 -12.36
N SER A 885 -35.38 9.41 -12.34
CA SER A 885 -36.26 8.52 -11.57
C SER A 885 -36.22 7.07 -12.08
N LYS A 886 -36.73 6.14 -11.26
CA LYS A 886 -36.93 4.74 -11.66
C LYS A 886 -37.77 4.66 -12.92
N SER A 887 -37.55 3.62 -13.73
CA SER A 887 -38.35 3.38 -14.92
C SER A 887 -39.85 3.26 -14.62
N ASN A 888 -40.66 3.65 -15.61
CA ASN A 888 -42.12 3.69 -15.53
C ASN A 888 -42.64 4.67 -14.45
N ARG A 889 -42.09 5.89 -14.44
CA ARG A 889 -42.50 6.99 -13.57
C ARG A 889 -42.89 8.22 -14.36
N LYS A 890 -43.86 8.95 -13.84
CA LYS A 890 -44.38 10.19 -14.41
C LYS A 890 -44.28 11.32 -13.39
N LEU A 891 -44.40 12.56 -13.83
CA LEU A 891 -44.52 13.73 -12.93
C LEU A 891 -45.69 13.59 -11.94
N SER A 892 -46.72 12.82 -12.29
CA SER A 892 -47.87 12.54 -11.42
C SER A 892 -47.64 11.39 -10.43
N SER A 893 -46.53 10.64 -10.54
CA SER A 893 -46.23 9.51 -9.64
C SER A 893 -46.00 10.00 -8.22
N ASN A 894 -46.54 9.30 -7.22
CA ASN A 894 -46.50 9.75 -5.82
C ASN A 894 -45.09 9.96 -5.30
N ASP A 895 -44.16 9.07 -5.63
CA ASP A 895 -42.75 9.17 -5.24
C ASP A 895 -42.07 10.38 -5.87
N VAL A 896 -42.29 10.65 -7.16
CA VAL A 896 -41.79 11.86 -7.83
C VAL A 896 -42.38 13.12 -7.20
N ARG A 897 -43.69 13.15 -6.93
CA ARG A 897 -44.33 14.29 -6.25
C ARG A 897 -43.75 14.54 -4.87
N SER A 898 -43.43 13.48 -4.13
CA SER A 898 -42.74 13.57 -2.85
C SER A 898 -41.35 14.16 -2.99
N ILE A 899 -40.52 13.64 -3.92
CA ILE A 899 -39.16 14.15 -4.18
C ILE A 899 -39.18 15.64 -4.58
N LEU A 900 -40.17 16.07 -5.37
CA LEU A 900 -40.36 17.48 -5.74
C LEU A 900 -40.93 18.36 -4.61
N GLY A 901 -41.16 17.82 -3.41
CA GLY A 901 -41.66 18.55 -2.25
C GLY A 901 -43.16 18.89 -2.30
N HIS A 902 -43.94 18.35 -3.23
CA HIS A 902 -45.38 18.63 -3.31
C HIS A 902 -46.19 18.03 -2.16
N ASN A 903 -45.66 16.99 -1.52
CA ASN A 903 -46.29 16.32 -0.38
C ASN A 903 -45.76 16.83 0.98
N GLY A 904 -45.01 17.94 0.97
CA GLY A 904 -44.29 18.47 2.12
C GLY A 904 -42.77 18.42 1.93
N PRO A 905 -42.00 19.10 2.79
CA PRO A 905 -40.54 19.03 2.76
C PRO A 905 -40.07 17.60 3.00
N ILE A 906 -39.10 17.15 2.22
CA ILE A 906 -38.50 15.82 2.32
C ILE A 906 -36.98 15.96 2.30
N ARG A 907 -36.30 15.13 3.09
CA ARG A 907 -34.84 15.04 3.10
C ARG A 907 -34.35 14.12 1.97
N LEU A 908 -33.37 14.57 1.19
CA LEU A 908 -32.85 13.82 0.03
C LEU A 908 -31.32 13.64 0.14
N PRO A 909 -30.84 12.68 0.94
CA PRO A 909 -29.42 12.40 1.03
C PRO A 909 -28.96 11.61 -0.21
N LEU A 910 -27.92 12.10 -0.89
CA LEU A 910 -27.36 11.49 -2.10
C LEU A 910 -26.16 10.59 -1.78
N PHE A 911 -26.18 9.37 -2.32
CA PHE A 911 -25.11 8.39 -2.17
C PHE A 911 -24.67 7.89 -3.54
N ILE A 912 -23.38 8.01 -3.85
CA ILE A 912 -22.81 7.62 -5.16
C ILE A 912 -21.71 6.59 -4.98
N LYS A 913 -21.67 5.62 -5.89
CA LYS A 913 -20.59 4.66 -6.04
C LYS A 913 -20.06 4.76 -7.47
N LYS A 914 -18.74 4.68 -7.68
CA LYS A 914 -18.16 4.81 -9.02
C LYS A 914 -18.58 3.62 -9.88
N ASN A 915 -18.20 2.40 -9.49
CA ASN A 915 -18.47 1.15 -10.21
C ASN A 915 -18.97 0.06 -9.24
N ASN A 916 -19.61 -1.00 -9.73
CA ASN A 916 -20.03 -2.14 -8.90
C ASN A 916 -18.86 -2.92 -8.28
N ASP A 917 -17.67 -2.90 -8.90
CA ASP A 917 -16.49 -3.63 -8.42
C ASP A 917 -15.93 -3.07 -7.10
N GLU A 918 -16.28 -1.84 -6.71
CA GLU A 918 -15.78 -1.20 -5.48
C GLU A 918 -16.46 -1.67 -4.17
N GLY A 919 -17.25 -2.76 -4.20
CA GLY A 919 -17.95 -3.31 -3.02
C GLY A 919 -19.47 -3.02 -2.95
N MET A 920 -20.05 -2.95 -1.75
CA MET A 920 -21.51 -2.74 -1.56
C MET A 920 -21.88 -1.34 -1.09
N ASP A 921 -20.90 -0.55 -0.68
CA ASP A 921 -21.10 0.74 -0.03
C ASP A 921 -21.00 1.91 -1.00
N PHE A 922 -21.68 3.00 -0.66
CA PHE A 922 -21.79 4.22 -1.46
C PHE A 922 -21.26 5.42 -0.67
N TYR A 923 -20.51 6.30 -1.33
CA TYR A 923 -20.07 7.57 -0.76
C TYR A 923 -21.24 8.53 -0.57
N TYR A 924 -21.40 9.07 0.63
CA TYR A 924 -22.36 10.15 0.90
C TYR A 924 -21.87 11.47 0.30
N MET A 925 -22.66 12.08 -0.58
CA MET A 925 -22.32 13.31 -1.30
C MET A 925 -22.97 14.57 -0.70
N GLY A 926 -23.77 14.42 0.35
CA GLY A 926 -24.51 15.52 0.95
C GLY A 926 -25.99 15.49 0.63
N GLU A 927 -26.69 16.50 1.15
CA GLU A 927 -28.10 16.74 0.87
C GLU A 927 -28.31 17.37 -0.51
N VAL A 928 -29.32 16.91 -1.24
CA VAL A 928 -29.74 17.53 -2.51
C VAL A 928 -31.11 18.19 -2.44
N ILE A 929 -31.29 19.22 -3.25
CA ILE A 929 -32.55 19.96 -3.40
C ILE A 929 -32.93 20.00 -4.87
N PRO A 930 -34.15 19.61 -5.27
CA PRO A 930 -34.57 19.63 -6.67
C PRO A 930 -34.73 21.06 -7.18
N GLU A 931 -34.18 21.35 -8.34
CA GLU A 931 -34.46 22.59 -9.06
C GLU A 931 -35.80 22.47 -9.79
N LEU A 932 -36.85 23.05 -9.20
CA LEU A 932 -38.23 22.93 -9.72
C LEU A 932 -38.41 23.43 -11.17
N ASN A 933 -37.52 24.30 -11.66
CA ASN A 933 -37.53 24.80 -13.03
C ASN A 933 -36.79 23.88 -14.03
N GLN A 934 -36.08 22.87 -13.55
CA GLN A 934 -35.25 21.92 -14.31
C GLN A 934 -35.75 20.48 -14.07
N VAL A 935 -37.05 20.29 -14.28
CA VAL A 935 -37.73 18.99 -14.16
C VAL A 935 -38.38 18.66 -15.49
N GLU A 936 -38.01 17.50 -16.07
CA GLU A 936 -38.47 17.09 -17.39
C GLU A 936 -39.04 15.68 -17.38
N GLN A 937 -40.19 15.48 -18.03
CA GLN A 937 -40.70 14.15 -18.36
C GLN A 937 -40.06 13.66 -19.66
N THR A 938 -39.32 12.55 -19.59
CA THR A 938 -38.68 11.93 -20.75
C THR A 938 -38.93 10.41 -20.79
N THR A 939 -38.24 9.69 -21.67
CA THR A 939 -38.35 8.23 -21.84
C THR A 939 -36.98 7.55 -21.93
N MET A 940 -36.89 6.32 -21.47
CA MET A 940 -35.71 5.46 -21.63
C MET A 940 -36.08 4.12 -22.30
N SER A 941 -35.17 3.54 -23.07
CA SER A 941 -35.37 2.22 -23.69
C SER A 941 -35.26 1.09 -22.65
N ASN A 942 -36.03 0.02 -22.81
CA ASN A 942 -35.82 -1.24 -22.09
C ASN A 942 -35.13 -2.29 -22.98
N ASP A 943 -34.80 -3.46 -22.44
CA ASP A 943 -34.11 -4.55 -23.16
C ASP A 943 -34.85 -5.07 -24.41
N SER A 944 -36.11 -4.68 -24.59
CA SER A 944 -36.95 -5.00 -25.76
C SER A 944 -37.14 -3.82 -26.72
N GLY A 945 -36.42 -2.71 -26.52
CA GLY A 945 -36.52 -1.47 -27.32
C GLY A 945 -37.78 -0.62 -27.05
N LYS A 946 -38.58 -0.96 -26.04
CA LYS A 946 -39.79 -0.23 -25.65
C LYS A 946 -39.43 0.99 -24.79
N GLN A 947 -39.94 2.15 -25.18
CA GLN A 947 -39.78 3.40 -24.42
C GLN A 947 -40.62 3.38 -23.13
N LEU A 948 -39.95 3.50 -21.98
CA LEU A 948 -40.54 3.59 -20.65
C LEU A 948 -40.44 5.04 -20.14
N PRO A 949 -41.50 5.61 -19.55
CA PRO A 949 -41.46 6.97 -19.04
C PRO A 949 -40.55 7.07 -17.81
N VAL A 950 -39.76 8.14 -17.75
CA VAL A 950 -38.90 8.53 -16.62
C VAL A 950 -38.95 10.05 -16.42
N VAL A 951 -38.57 10.52 -15.24
CA VAL A 951 -38.48 11.93 -14.91
C VAL A 951 -37.01 12.27 -14.67
N LYS A 952 -36.50 13.25 -15.42
CA LYS A 952 -35.17 13.84 -15.20
C LYS A 952 -35.31 15.04 -14.28
N ILE A 953 -34.50 15.10 -13.24
CA ILE A 953 -34.50 16.16 -12.23
C ILE A 953 -33.06 16.65 -12.07
N ARG A 954 -32.84 17.96 -12.15
CA ARG A 954 -31.60 18.56 -11.72
C ARG A 954 -31.62 18.81 -10.22
N PHE A 955 -30.61 18.31 -9.54
CA PHE A 955 -30.39 18.52 -8.12
C PHE A 955 -29.27 19.54 -7.88
N ASN A 956 -29.49 20.41 -6.89
CA ASN A 956 -28.44 21.22 -6.28
C ASN A 956 -27.98 20.57 -4.98
N LEU A 957 -26.69 20.33 -4.85
CA LEU A 957 -26.09 19.93 -3.59
C LEU A 957 -26.03 21.12 -2.64
N ALA A 958 -26.31 20.88 -1.35
CA ALA A 958 -26.14 21.87 -0.30
C ALA A 958 -24.67 22.32 -0.20
N ASP A 959 -23.75 21.35 -0.27
CA ASP A 959 -22.31 21.54 -0.26
C ASP A 959 -21.72 21.07 -1.60
N PRO A 960 -20.92 21.88 -2.31
CA PRO A 960 -20.24 21.43 -3.50
C PRO A 960 -19.30 20.24 -3.22
N VAL A 961 -19.27 19.29 -4.14
CA VAL A 961 -18.32 18.19 -4.14
C VAL A 961 -16.90 18.74 -4.23
N THR A 962 -15.98 18.18 -3.46
CA THR A 962 -14.56 18.54 -3.55
C THR A 962 -13.96 18.13 -4.90
N ASP A 963 -12.99 18.90 -5.42
CA ASP A 963 -12.33 18.61 -6.70
C ASP A 963 -11.78 17.17 -6.76
N ASN A 964 -11.18 16.70 -5.66
CA ASN A 964 -10.63 15.34 -5.58
C ASN A 964 -11.72 14.27 -5.77
N MET A 965 -12.86 14.41 -5.09
CA MET A 965 -13.96 13.45 -5.19
C MET A 965 -14.63 13.52 -6.55
N TYR A 966 -14.81 14.74 -7.08
CA TYR A 966 -15.37 14.97 -8.40
C TYR A 966 -14.53 14.32 -9.49
N ASN A 967 -13.22 14.58 -9.50
CA ASN A 967 -12.28 14.01 -10.47
C ASN A 967 -12.26 12.48 -10.39
N TYR A 968 -12.23 11.92 -9.17
CA TYR A 968 -12.27 10.47 -8.98
C TYR A 968 -13.52 9.83 -9.60
N LEU A 969 -14.70 10.46 -9.46
CA LEU A 969 -15.95 9.96 -10.05
C LEU A 969 -16.01 10.18 -11.56
N GLN A 970 -15.40 11.25 -12.08
CA GLN A 970 -15.39 11.57 -13.51
C GLN A 970 -14.35 10.82 -14.33
N GLU A 971 -13.29 10.30 -13.71
CA GLU A 971 -12.29 9.49 -14.37
C GLU A 971 -12.93 8.23 -14.98
N VAL A 972 -13.31 8.34 -16.25
CA VAL A 972 -13.80 7.24 -17.07
C VAL A 972 -12.68 6.21 -17.17
N ALA A 973 -12.92 5.00 -16.69
CA ALA A 973 -12.12 3.85 -17.10
C ALA A 973 -12.14 3.84 -18.63
N VAL A 974 -11.01 4.11 -19.28
CA VAL A 974 -10.92 4.16 -20.74
C VAL A 974 -11.16 2.75 -21.29
N VAL A 975 -12.42 2.36 -21.40
CA VAL A 975 -12.86 1.13 -22.05
C VAL A 975 -12.97 1.43 -23.54
N LYS A 976 -12.07 0.77 -24.27
CA LYS A 976 -12.29 0.18 -25.61
C LYS A 976 -13.30 0.92 -26.51
N SER A 977 -12.88 1.95 -27.23
CA SER A 977 -13.36 2.20 -28.61
C SER A 977 -12.90 3.56 -29.17
N VAL A 978 -11.72 3.59 -29.77
CA VAL A 978 -11.50 4.46 -30.93
C VAL A 978 -10.73 3.66 -31.96
N LYS A 979 -11.44 3.07 -32.92
CA LYS A 979 -10.81 2.65 -34.18
C LYS A 979 -10.60 3.94 -35.00
N PRO A 980 -9.37 4.34 -35.33
CA PRO A 980 -9.17 5.30 -36.39
C PRO A 980 -9.48 4.61 -37.72
N GLU A 981 -10.21 5.30 -38.59
CA GLU A 981 -10.48 4.87 -39.96
C GLU A 981 -9.16 4.53 -40.68
N LYS A 982 -8.98 3.24 -41.02
CA LYS A 982 -7.88 2.79 -41.87
C LYS A 982 -8.08 3.30 -43.28
N THR A 983 -7.30 4.30 -43.67
CA THR A 983 -6.97 4.52 -45.08
C THR A 983 -6.08 3.35 -45.54
N SER A 984 -6.61 2.57 -46.47
CA SER A 984 -5.96 1.39 -47.02
C SER A 984 -4.84 1.78 -48.00
N LYS A 985 -3.59 1.47 -47.63
CA LYS A 985 -2.54 1.16 -48.60
C LYS A 985 -1.93 -0.19 -48.24
N VAL A 986 -2.29 -1.16 -49.06
CA VAL A 986 -1.81 -2.54 -49.04
C VAL A 986 -0.35 -2.56 -49.49
N ILE A 987 0.54 -3.12 -48.67
CA ILE A 987 1.81 -3.71 -49.10
C ILE A 987 1.88 -5.11 -48.46
N PRO A 988 2.05 -6.19 -49.25
CA PRO A 988 1.92 -7.56 -48.78
C PRO A 988 3.22 -8.05 -48.11
N ILE A 989 3.12 -8.52 -46.87
CA ILE A 989 4.17 -9.33 -46.24
C ILE A 989 3.88 -10.80 -46.51
N GLN A 990 4.90 -11.46 -47.06
CA GLN A 990 4.94 -12.88 -47.38
C GLN A 990 4.78 -13.76 -46.13
N GLN A 991 3.93 -14.78 -46.31
CA GLN A 991 3.92 -16.11 -45.69
C GLN A 991 4.99 -16.38 -44.61
N LEU A 992 4.54 -16.39 -43.35
CA LEU A 992 5.07 -17.30 -42.33
C LEU A 992 3.99 -18.35 -42.06
N LEU A 993 4.32 -19.59 -42.40
CA LEU A 993 3.51 -20.79 -42.18
C LEU A 993 3.33 -21.01 -40.67
N SER A 994 2.10 -20.92 -40.16
CA SER A 994 1.71 -21.54 -38.90
C SER A 994 0.88 -22.79 -39.21
N PHE A 995 1.50 -23.96 -39.00
CA PHE A 995 0.78 -25.22 -38.83
C PHE A 995 0.43 -25.32 -37.34
N GLU A 996 -0.79 -24.92 -36.96
CA GLU A 996 -1.38 -25.40 -35.71
C GLU A 996 -2.33 -26.55 -36.07
N GLU A 997 -1.86 -27.78 -35.86
CA GLU A 997 -2.70 -28.97 -35.95
C GLU A 997 -3.76 -28.92 -34.83
N LYS A 998 -5.05 -28.97 -35.22
CA LYS A 998 -6.13 -29.14 -34.25
C LYS A 998 -6.03 -30.54 -33.62
N LEU A 999 -5.70 -30.60 -32.34
CA LEU A 999 -5.77 -31.81 -31.51
C LEU A 999 -7.20 -32.39 -31.55
N LYS A 1000 -7.35 -33.69 -31.83
CA LYS A 1000 -8.66 -34.36 -31.91
C LYS A 1000 -9.12 -34.82 -30.53
N ASN A 1001 -8.20 -35.31 -29.70
CA ASN A 1001 -8.45 -35.78 -28.33
C ASN A 1001 -7.49 -35.09 -27.34
N PRO A 1002 -7.79 -33.86 -26.88
CA PRO A 1002 -6.88 -33.13 -26.00
C PRO A 1002 -6.82 -33.74 -24.59
N LEU A 1003 -5.61 -34.05 -24.13
CA LEU A 1003 -5.31 -34.62 -22.81
C LEU A 1003 -4.37 -33.67 -22.03
N PRO A 1004 -4.63 -33.37 -20.74
CA PRO A 1004 -3.73 -32.55 -19.93
C PRO A 1004 -2.46 -33.32 -19.55
N LEU A 1005 -1.32 -32.82 -20.01
CA LEU A 1005 0.03 -33.18 -19.54
C LEU A 1005 0.48 -32.17 -18.50
N TYR A 1006 0.47 -32.57 -17.23
CA TYR A 1006 0.88 -31.70 -16.14
C TYR A 1006 2.40 -31.52 -16.10
N ASP A 1007 2.84 -30.30 -15.83
CA ASP A 1007 4.26 -29.89 -15.81
C ASP A 1007 4.94 -30.25 -14.47
N PHE A 1008 4.79 -31.50 -14.05
CA PHE A 1008 5.53 -32.10 -12.93
C PHE A 1008 6.00 -33.51 -13.30
N TYR A 1009 7.02 -34.00 -12.59
CA TYR A 1009 7.47 -35.38 -12.72
C TYR A 1009 7.32 -36.17 -11.42
N ALA A 1010 7.01 -37.46 -11.54
CA ALA A 1010 7.07 -38.39 -10.43
C ALA A 1010 8.42 -39.11 -10.43
N ALA A 1011 9.09 -39.15 -9.27
CA ALA A 1011 10.35 -39.86 -9.15
C ALA A 1011 10.09 -41.37 -9.06
N ALA A 1012 10.69 -42.15 -9.95
CA ALA A 1012 10.89 -43.57 -9.76
C ALA A 1012 12.11 -43.79 -8.83
N GLY A 1013 12.05 -43.19 -7.64
CA GLY A 1013 12.97 -43.33 -6.48
C GLY A 1013 12.16 -43.34 -5.18
N THR A 1014 12.52 -42.52 -4.19
CA THR A 1014 11.71 -42.24 -2.98
C THR A 1014 10.51 -41.35 -3.33
N PHE A 1015 10.71 -40.03 -3.34
CA PHE A 1015 9.76 -39.00 -3.78
C PHE A 1015 10.52 -37.94 -4.60
N SER A 1016 9.85 -37.23 -5.51
CA SER A 1016 10.47 -36.13 -6.27
C SER A 1016 10.90 -34.98 -5.36
N ASN A 1017 11.68 -34.03 -5.90
CA ASN A 1017 11.77 -32.72 -5.25
C ASN A 1017 10.37 -32.08 -5.19
N LEU A 1018 10.20 -31.13 -4.27
CA LEU A 1018 8.99 -30.32 -4.13
C LEU A 1018 8.72 -29.56 -5.44
N GLN A 1019 7.52 -29.71 -5.99
CA GLN A 1019 7.09 -29.13 -7.26
C GLN A 1019 5.73 -28.43 -7.09
N SER A 1020 5.56 -27.24 -7.67
CA SER A 1020 4.29 -26.51 -7.65
C SER A 1020 3.32 -27.10 -8.69
N VAL A 1021 2.14 -27.56 -8.25
CA VAL A 1021 1.09 -28.05 -9.15
C VAL A 1021 0.20 -26.88 -9.54
N LYS A 1022 0.05 -26.61 -10.85
CA LYS A 1022 -1.16 -26.02 -11.49
C LYS A 1022 -1.10 -25.83 -13.01
N ASP A 1023 0.07 -25.93 -13.64
CA ASP A 1023 0.20 -25.75 -15.09
C ASP A 1023 0.19 -27.10 -15.84
N PHE A 1024 -0.48 -27.14 -17.00
CA PHE A 1024 -0.50 -28.29 -17.90
C PHE A 1024 -0.47 -27.81 -19.36
N THR A 1025 0.06 -28.63 -20.25
CA THR A 1025 -0.06 -28.49 -21.70
C THR A 1025 -1.07 -29.50 -22.23
N LEU A 1026 -1.69 -29.25 -23.39
CA LEU A 1026 -2.57 -30.22 -24.03
C LEU A 1026 -1.77 -31.04 -25.05
N ILE A 1027 -1.81 -32.36 -24.92
CA ILE A 1027 -1.25 -33.32 -25.87
C ILE A 1027 -2.37 -34.16 -26.50
N GLU A 1028 -2.10 -34.83 -27.62
CA GLU A 1028 -3.04 -35.77 -28.22
C GLU A 1028 -3.11 -37.05 -27.40
N GLY A 1029 -4.30 -37.42 -26.94
CA GLY A 1029 -4.57 -38.64 -26.18
C GLY A 1029 -5.01 -39.83 -27.06
N PRO A 1030 -5.00 -41.06 -26.51
CA PRO A 1030 -5.44 -42.26 -27.23
C PRO A 1030 -6.91 -42.18 -27.67
N GLU A 1031 -7.27 -42.87 -28.76
CA GLU A 1031 -8.67 -43.02 -29.19
C GLU A 1031 -9.50 -43.59 -28.03
N ASN A 1032 -10.42 -42.77 -27.48
CA ASN A 1032 -11.28 -42.98 -26.29
C ASN A 1032 -10.93 -42.21 -25.00
N SER A 1033 -9.94 -41.30 -24.98
CA SER A 1033 -9.75 -40.40 -23.83
C SER A 1033 -10.78 -39.26 -23.84
N SER A 1034 -11.90 -39.42 -23.11
CA SER A 1034 -12.89 -38.35 -22.91
C SER A 1034 -12.31 -37.23 -22.03
N LYS A 1035 -12.75 -35.97 -22.26
CA LYS A 1035 -12.14 -34.71 -21.78
C LYS A 1035 -11.91 -34.55 -20.26
N ASN A 1036 -12.33 -35.48 -19.40
CA ASN A 1036 -12.21 -35.34 -17.94
C ASN A 1036 -11.77 -36.62 -17.18
N ASP A 1037 -11.47 -37.73 -17.87
CA ASP A 1037 -11.25 -39.02 -17.18
C ASP A 1037 -9.78 -39.42 -17.01
N TYR A 1038 -8.84 -38.69 -17.63
CA TYR A 1038 -7.42 -39.04 -17.63
C TYR A 1038 -6.51 -37.81 -17.61
N PHE A 1039 -5.30 -37.99 -17.09
CA PHE A 1039 -4.22 -37.01 -17.14
C PHE A 1039 -2.88 -37.69 -17.39
N ALA A 1040 -1.89 -36.95 -17.87
CA ALA A 1040 -0.53 -37.44 -18.05
C ALA A 1040 0.49 -36.66 -17.19
N CYS A 1041 1.56 -37.34 -16.78
CA CYS A 1041 2.76 -36.72 -16.24
C CYS A 1041 4.01 -37.53 -16.62
N ARG A 1042 5.18 -36.91 -16.49
CA ARG A 1042 6.47 -37.54 -16.83
C ARG A 1042 7.02 -38.34 -15.65
N ILE A 1043 7.59 -39.51 -15.92
CA ILE A 1043 8.21 -40.36 -14.89
C ILE A 1043 9.72 -40.35 -15.05
N ILE A 1044 10.44 -39.96 -14.00
CA ILE A 1044 11.91 -39.87 -14.00
C ILE A 1044 12.49 -40.82 -12.95
N GLY A 1045 13.34 -41.75 -13.37
CA GLY A 1045 14.06 -42.71 -12.53
C GLY A 1045 13.90 -44.16 -12.98
N GLU A 1046 14.73 -45.05 -12.43
CA GLU A 1046 14.88 -46.43 -12.91
C GLU A 1046 14.20 -47.49 -12.01
N SER A 1047 13.60 -47.09 -10.88
CA SER A 1047 13.01 -48.09 -9.94
C SER A 1047 11.73 -48.76 -10.45
N MET A 1048 11.20 -48.36 -11.61
CA MET A 1048 10.02 -48.95 -12.25
C MET A 1048 10.31 -49.53 -13.65
N ASN A 1049 11.58 -49.62 -14.06
CA ASN A 1049 12.02 -49.91 -15.43
C ASN A 1049 11.62 -51.29 -16.01
N ARG A 1050 11.07 -52.22 -15.21
CA ARG A 1050 10.43 -53.43 -15.75
C ARG A 1050 9.10 -53.16 -16.45
N VAL A 1051 8.44 -52.05 -16.11
CA VAL A 1051 7.11 -51.69 -16.63
C VAL A 1051 7.10 -50.28 -17.22
N ILE A 1052 7.80 -49.34 -16.60
CA ILE A 1052 7.88 -47.93 -17.00
C ILE A 1052 9.36 -47.55 -17.17
N PRO A 1053 9.86 -47.45 -18.42
CA PRO A 1053 11.20 -46.93 -18.68
C PRO A 1053 11.38 -45.50 -18.17
N ASN A 1054 12.62 -45.11 -17.87
CA ASN A 1054 12.94 -43.75 -17.48
C ASN A 1054 12.55 -42.76 -18.59
N ASP A 1055 12.09 -41.57 -18.19
CA ASP A 1055 11.64 -40.46 -19.05
C ASP A 1055 10.33 -40.72 -19.83
N SER A 1056 9.56 -41.74 -19.44
CA SER A 1056 8.26 -42.05 -20.06
C SER A 1056 7.17 -41.05 -19.67
N ILE A 1057 6.31 -40.68 -20.63
CA ILE A 1057 5.04 -39.98 -20.35
C ILE A 1057 3.95 -41.02 -20.08
N CYS A 1058 3.41 -41.02 -18.88
CA CYS A 1058 2.46 -42.02 -18.43
C CYS A 1058 1.05 -41.45 -18.31
N LEU A 1059 0.07 -42.21 -18.80
CA LEU A 1059 -1.36 -41.90 -18.67
C LEU A 1059 -1.89 -42.44 -17.35
N PHE A 1060 -2.62 -41.61 -16.62
CA PHE A 1060 -3.24 -41.93 -15.34
C PHE A 1060 -4.74 -41.69 -15.36
N LYS A 1061 -5.46 -42.57 -14.69
CA LYS A 1061 -6.87 -42.37 -14.34
C LYS A 1061 -6.96 -41.78 -12.92
N PRO A 1062 -7.68 -40.66 -12.69
CA PRO A 1062 -7.90 -40.13 -11.35
C PRO A 1062 -8.50 -41.20 -10.43
N TYR A 1063 -7.95 -41.30 -9.22
CA TYR A 1063 -8.39 -42.33 -8.29
C TYR A 1063 -9.71 -41.92 -7.59
N THR A 1064 -10.80 -42.65 -7.85
CA THR A 1064 -12.15 -42.36 -7.30
C THR A 1064 -12.61 -43.34 -6.21
N GLY A 1065 -11.76 -44.28 -5.76
CA GLY A 1065 -12.08 -45.31 -4.75
C GLY A 1065 -12.00 -46.75 -5.29
N GLY A 1066 -11.72 -47.74 -4.42
CA GLY A 1066 -11.54 -49.16 -4.78
C GLY A 1066 -10.38 -49.87 -4.05
N SER A 1067 -10.09 -51.13 -4.40
CA SER A 1067 -8.89 -51.82 -3.91
C SER A 1067 -7.66 -51.38 -4.72
N ARG A 1068 -6.59 -50.97 -4.03
CA ARG A 1068 -5.32 -50.52 -4.60
C ARG A 1068 -4.24 -51.63 -4.60
N ASN A 1069 -4.51 -52.75 -3.93
CA ASN A 1069 -3.52 -53.80 -3.71
C ASN A 1069 -3.11 -54.45 -5.05
N GLY A 1070 -1.81 -54.42 -5.37
CA GLY A 1070 -1.22 -54.95 -6.60
C GLY A 1070 -1.21 -53.98 -7.79
N LYS A 1071 -1.73 -52.75 -7.66
CA LYS A 1071 -1.79 -51.77 -8.74
C LYS A 1071 -0.59 -50.82 -8.73
N ILE A 1072 -0.18 -50.33 -9.89
CA ILE A 1072 0.79 -49.23 -10.00
C ILE A 1072 0.05 -47.91 -9.82
N VAL A 1073 0.44 -47.13 -8.82
CA VAL A 1073 -0.27 -45.90 -8.43
C VAL A 1073 0.69 -44.73 -8.34
N LEU A 1074 0.18 -43.55 -8.70
CA LEU A 1074 0.81 -42.26 -8.44
C LEU A 1074 0.41 -41.79 -7.04
N VAL A 1075 1.41 -41.62 -6.18
CA VAL A 1075 1.25 -41.22 -4.78
C VAL A 1075 1.84 -39.84 -4.57
N GLU A 1076 1.07 -38.99 -3.93
CA GLU A 1076 1.43 -37.65 -3.47
C GLU A 1076 1.67 -37.69 -1.95
N ASN A 1077 2.76 -37.09 -1.50
CA ASN A 1077 3.05 -36.84 -0.09
C ASN A 1077 3.05 -35.33 0.18
N MET A 1078 2.32 -34.91 1.22
CA MET A 1078 2.05 -33.50 1.54
C MET A 1078 2.92 -32.92 2.68
N ASP A 1079 3.85 -33.67 3.29
CA ASP A 1079 4.71 -33.11 4.37
C ASP A 1079 6.22 -33.24 4.11
N ILE A 1080 6.80 -32.18 3.52
CA ILE A 1080 8.19 -31.74 3.78
C ILE A 1080 8.18 -30.19 3.82
N GLN A 1081 8.01 -29.62 5.01
CA GLN A 1081 8.42 -28.28 5.46
C GLN A 1081 8.35 -27.10 4.45
N ASP A 1082 7.14 -26.66 4.08
CA ASP A 1082 6.83 -25.25 3.70
C ASP A 1082 5.29 -25.03 3.73
N PRO A 1083 4.74 -23.98 4.37
CA PRO A 1083 3.30 -23.67 4.36
C PRO A 1083 2.73 -23.18 3.02
N ASP A 1084 3.56 -22.91 2.01
CA ASP A 1084 3.13 -22.43 0.69
C ASP A 1084 3.22 -23.56 -0.38
N PHE A 1085 2.31 -24.55 -0.29
CA PHE A 1085 2.01 -25.63 -1.26
C PHE A 1085 3.20 -26.27 -2.02
N ASN A 1086 3.75 -27.36 -1.49
CA ASN A 1086 4.71 -28.20 -2.21
C ASN A 1086 4.42 -29.70 -2.01
N SER A 1087 4.01 -30.38 -3.09
CA SER A 1087 3.75 -31.83 -3.09
C SER A 1087 4.92 -32.60 -3.71
N ALA A 1088 5.31 -33.72 -3.11
CA ALA A 1088 6.29 -34.63 -3.68
C ALA A 1088 5.59 -35.88 -4.27
N PHE A 1089 5.97 -36.30 -5.48
CA PHE A 1089 5.30 -37.39 -6.20
C PHE A 1089 6.19 -38.61 -6.39
N THR A 1090 5.60 -39.80 -6.24
CA THR A 1090 6.25 -41.09 -6.53
C THR A 1090 5.30 -42.05 -7.24
N ILE A 1091 5.86 -42.98 -8.00
CA ILE A 1091 5.13 -44.05 -8.66
C ILE A 1091 5.68 -45.41 -8.26
N LYS A 1092 4.81 -46.30 -7.75
CA LYS A 1092 5.16 -47.62 -7.21
C LYS A 1092 3.99 -48.60 -7.28
N THR A 1093 4.29 -49.89 -7.15
CA THR A 1093 3.25 -50.92 -6.96
C THR A 1093 2.78 -50.92 -5.51
N TYR A 1094 1.50 -50.67 -5.28
CA TYR A 1094 0.91 -50.57 -3.95
C TYR A 1094 0.60 -51.95 -3.36
N SER A 1095 0.95 -52.15 -2.09
CA SER A 1095 0.49 -53.31 -1.32
C SER A 1095 0.11 -52.93 0.11
N SER A 1096 -0.91 -53.59 0.68
CA SER A 1096 -1.33 -53.37 2.07
C SER A 1096 -1.34 -54.69 2.85
N GLU A 1097 -0.74 -54.71 4.03
CA GLU A 1097 -0.87 -55.82 4.99
C GLU A 1097 -2.01 -55.55 5.96
N LYS A 1098 -2.78 -56.59 6.29
CA LYS A 1098 -3.91 -56.54 7.23
C LYS A 1098 -3.67 -57.55 8.34
N SER A 1099 -3.81 -57.14 9.61
CA SER A 1099 -3.91 -58.08 10.73
C SER A 1099 -5.38 -58.31 11.05
N VAL A 1100 -5.74 -59.55 11.33
CA VAL A 1100 -7.10 -59.96 11.72
C VAL A 1100 -7.03 -60.45 13.16
N SER A 1101 -7.79 -59.83 14.06
CA SER A 1101 -8.10 -60.37 15.39
C SER A 1101 -9.61 -60.65 15.49
N GLU A 1102 -10.02 -61.48 16.46
CA GLU A 1102 -11.40 -61.99 16.54
C GLU A 1102 -12.48 -60.90 16.75
N GLU A 1103 -12.11 -59.65 17.07
CA GLU A 1103 -13.10 -58.57 17.30
C GLU A 1103 -12.88 -57.27 16.49
N THR A 1104 -11.79 -57.09 15.74
CA THR A 1104 -11.59 -55.91 14.85
C THR A 1104 -10.68 -56.20 13.66
N TRP A 1105 -10.92 -55.51 12.52
CA TRP A 1105 -10.10 -55.57 11.31
C TRP A 1105 -9.34 -54.25 11.17
N GLY A 1106 -7.99 -54.27 11.10
CA GLY A 1106 -7.14 -53.08 10.97
C GLY A 1106 -6.06 -53.23 9.89
N HIS A 1107 -5.65 -52.11 9.27
CA HIS A 1107 -4.53 -52.06 8.34
C HIS A 1107 -3.22 -51.91 9.14
N THR A 1108 -2.23 -52.79 8.96
CA THR A 1108 -1.00 -52.74 9.77
C THR A 1108 0.16 -51.99 9.11
N SER A 1109 0.21 -51.88 7.78
CA SER A 1109 1.15 -51.00 7.05
C SER A 1109 0.83 -50.93 5.55
N ILE A 1110 1.28 -49.85 4.88
CA ILE A 1110 1.26 -49.72 3.42
C ILE A 1110 2.70 -49.90 2.91
N VAL A 1111 2.89 -50.74 1.89
CA VAL A 1111 4.20 -51.02 1.28
C VAL A 1111 4.15 -50.66 -0.20
N LEU A 1112 4.92 -49.66 -0.60
CA LEU A 1112 5.12 -49.25 -2.00
C LEU A 1112 6.38 -49.92 -2.55
N ARG A 1113 6.20 -50.84 -3.51
CA ARG A 1113 7.27 -51.69 -4.03
C ARG A 1113 7.81 -51.16 -5.37
N PRO A 1114 9.15 -51.09 -5.54
CA PRO A 1114 9.75 -50.84 -6.85
C PRO A 1114 9.54 -52.03 -7.78
N ASN A 1115 9.57 -51.79 -9.08
CA ASN A 1115 9.48 -52.80 -10.13
C ASN A 1115 10.64 -52.62 -11.11
N SER A 1116 11.86 -52.91 -10.64
CA SER A 1116 13.11 -52.69 -11.38
C SER A 1116 13.86 -53.98 -11.69
N PHE A 1117 14.68 -53.97 -12.75
CA PHE A 1117 15.68 -55.01 -12.99
C PHE A 1117 16.83 -54.96 -11.96
N ASP A 1118 17.07 -53.80 -11.33
CA ASP A 1118 18.01 -53.64 -10.23
C ASP A 1118 17.35 -54.00 -8.89
N LYS A 1119 17.99 -54.89 -8.13
CA LYS A 1119 17.53 -55.35 -6.81
C LYS A 1119 17.95 -54.41 -5.66
N SER A 1120 18.73 -53.36 -5.93
CA SER A 1120 19.21 -52.40 -4.92
C SER A 1120 18.11 -51.47 -4.39
N TYR A 1121 17.03 -51.26 -5.16
CA TYR A 1121 15.89 -50.43 -4.75
C TYR A 1121 15.09 -51.09 -3.62
N GLN A 1122 14.92 -50.36 -2.52
CA GLN A 1122 14.18 -50.82 -1.34
C GLN A 1122 12.69 -50.45 -1.40
N ASN A 1123 11.87 -51.19 -0.66
CA ASN A 1123 10.46 -50.87 -0.47
C ASN A 1123 10.30 -49.61 0.38
N ILE A 1124 9.32 -48.77 0.07
CA ILE A 1124 8.90 -47.68 0.96
C ILE A 1124 7.80 -48.25 1.85
N ILE A 1125 8.06 -48.33 3.15
CA ILE A 1125 7.11 -48.81 4.17
C ILE A 1125 6.53 -47.58 4.86
N ILE A 1126 5.22 -47.51 4.91
CA ILE A 1126 4.44 -46.39 5.44
C ILE A 1126 3.66 -46.91 6.65
N THR A 1127 3.85 -46.23 7.79
CA THR A 1127 3.18 -46.55 9.06
C THR A 1127 1.80 -45.90 9.15
N GLU A 1128 0.99 -46.26 10.16
CA GLU A 1128 -0.35 -45.67 10.35
C GLU A 1128 -0.33 -44.16 10.61
N GLU A 1129 0.72 -43.63 11.25
CA GLU A 1129 0.87 -42.19 11.51
C GLU A 1129 1.11 -41.41 10.20
N ASP A 1130 2.03 -41.90 9.36
CA ASP A 1130 2.40 -41.27 8.07
C ASP A 1130 1.34 -41.45 6.97
N ALA A 1131 0.40 -42.39 7.13
CA ALA A 1131 -0.62 -42.68 6.13
C ALA A 1131 -1.64 -41.54 5.95
N THR A 1132 -1.79 -40.66 6.95
CA THR A 1132 -2.73 -39.53 6.91
C THR A 1132 -2.27 -38.40 5.98
N GLU A 1133 -0.98 -38.35 5.66
CA GLU A 1133 -0.32 -37.29 4.88
C GLU A 1133 -0.08 -37.68 3.41
N MET A 1134 -0.49 -38.90 3.03
CA MET A 1134 -0.34 -39.42 1.68
C MET A 1134 -1.67 -39.61 0.95
N ARG A 1135 -1.68 -39.20 -0.31
CA ARG A 1135 -2.84 -39.32 -1.20
C ARG A 1135 -2.48 -40.07 -2.47
N VAL A 1136 -3.29 -41.06 -2.83
CA VAL A 1136 -3.20 -41.67 -4.17
C VAL A 1136 -3.96 -40.78 -5.15
N VAL A 1137 -3.24 -40.26 -6.13
CA VAL A 1137 -3.75 -39.27 -7.10
C VAL A 1137 -4.29 -39.95 -8.35
N GLY A 1138 -3.63 -41.01 -8.81
CA GLY A 1138 -4.03 -41.73 -10.01
C GLY A 1138 -3.57 -43.18 -10.08
N GLU A 1139 -4.27 -43.97 -10.86
CA GLU A 1139 -3.91 -45.34 -11.24
C GLU A 1139 -3.26 -45.31 -12.63
N PHE A 1140 -2.10 -45.95 -12.76
CA PHE A 1140 -1.37 -46.05 -14.02
C PHE A 1140 -2.16 -46.87 -15.05
N VAL A 1141 -2.28 -46.35 -16.27
CA VAL A 1141 -3.04 -46.97 -17.38
C VAL A 1141 -2.07 -47.53 -18.41
N GLU A 1142 -1.29 -46.67 -19.05
CA GLU A 1142 -0.32 -47.02 -20.09
C GLU A 1142 0.73 -45.92 -20.29
N ILE A 1143 1.74 -46.21 -21.11
CA ILE A 1143 2.74 -45.24 -21.55
C ILE A 1143 2.31 -44.67 -22.89
N LEU A 1144 2.26 -43.36 -22.99
CA LEU A 1144 1.96 -42.68 -24.25
C LEU A 1144 3.19 -42.78 -25.16
N LYS A 1145 2.98 -43.12 -26.44
CA LYS A 1145 4.03 -43.04 -27.45
C LYS A 1145 4.18 -41.58 -27.87
N GLU A 1146 5.41 -41.09 -27.88
CA GLU A 1146 5.74 -39.77 -28.43
C GLU A 1146 5.28 -39.60 -29.88
#